data_AF-A0A6C0KA10-F1
#
_entry.id   AF-A0A6C0KA10-F1
#
_cell.length_a   1.000
_cell.length_b   1.000
_cell.length_c   1.000
_cell.angle_alpha   90.00
_cell.angle_beta   90.00
_cell.angle_gamma   90.00
#
_symmetry.space_group_name_H-M   'P 1'
#
loop_
_entity.id
_entity.type
_entity.pdbx_description
1 polymer ?
#
loop_
_entity_poly.entity_id
_entity_poly.type
_entity_poly.pdbx_seq_one_letter_code
_entity_poly.pdbx_strand_id
1 'polypeptide(L)'
;MDLTQQKLVKSEWEFLEVPVDVKEKNILNIIYNAYGNTGYSQNDSMSLLGFMKIGNDDDSFHYYLYEQYFQSLCKKIIKKFDLSIKIRRQTKKKKTIKKADIIRINSLSRKIDDVRDVIFEFILIENIYQFFNEGFNSKNYYSLTQLMKNKIPYTNKYILYFVHEVLVEYKSEVSKKKLIKNALSHIEKNIDLFRFADMKLYSHQADLFEATYRKGAKLILYQAPTGTGKTMSPVGLAKGNKIIFTCAAKHIGLQLAKALISMEIPIAIAFGCIDSGDIRLHYFAAKDYVKNRRTGGIFRVDNSNGEKAQVIITDIQSYLPAMNYMLAFNEPSDIIWYWDEPTITLDYENHPFHQILQKNWKQNEIPNVVLSSATLPNKEDIMPMTAYFNNKFNTNNVQEIISYECKKSIPILDANGNIVMPHFLFKKFKKLKKCARHIEKNKTILRHIDVNEMIKFIIYVNKKKYISGQYLLENYFDNFEDIEIISLKIYYLRLLSLVKDNWSDIYKYFQEKNRKMYDSVIKITTTDSYSLTEGPTIFLTQDVKKTAMFYLRVSNIPEDELDNILEIMAENEEYMLELEEVEKAEEHRKDKIGSETLAKDHSKNIKSDEFKIYQAYLKRVAYLKAKIQTIELSSKYIPNSEAHIREWSKEKNTSKSFSSDIEDDVVEKIMYLNVEKEWKILLLMGIGVFVKHENKEYMDIMKKLAEEQKLYLIIASSDYIYGTNYQFCHGYLSKDLINMTQEKMIQAFGRVGRKGAQSDYTLRIRDDALIEKLYTKEENKPEVRNMNRLFT
;
A
#
# COMPACT_ATOMS: atom_id res chain seq x y z
N MET A 1 -14.04 17.98 11.83
CA MET A 1 -14.32 16.60 11.39
C MET A 1 -15.24 15.96 12.43
N ASP A 2 -16.35 15.32 12.04
CA ASP A 2 -17.16 14.54 12.99
C ASP A 2 -16.69 13.07 12.92
N LEU A 3 -16.28 12.53 14.06
CA LEU A 3 -15.80 11.14 14.19
C LEU A 3 -16.87 10.23 14.84
N THR A 4 -18.07 10.74 15.11
CA THR A 4 -19.18 9.92 15.62
C THR A 4 -19.47 8.79 14.64
N GLN A 5 -19.64 7.57 15.17
CA GLN A 5 -19.95 6.40 14.37
C GLN A 5 -21.31 5.85 14.76
N GLN A 6 -21.95 5.22 13.79
CA GLN A 6 -23.21 4.51 13.98
C GLN A 6 -22.94 3.00 13.97
N LYS A 7 -23.88 2.26 14.58
CA LYS A 7 -23.95 0.80 14.54
C LYS A 7 -23.89 0.28 13.10
N LEU A 8 -23.48 -0.97 12.93
CA LEU A 8 -23.36 -1.55 11.60
C LEU A 8 -24.72 -1.70 10.92
N VAL A 9 -24.78 -1.31 9.64
CA VAL A 9 -25.92 -1.60 8.77
C VAL A 9 -25.81 -3.00 8.17
N LYS A 10 -26.88 -3.50 7.56
CA LYS A 10 -26.93 -4.84 6.97
C LYS A 10 -25.83 -5.07 5.92
N SER A 11 -25.62 -4.12 5.01
CA SER A 11 -24.59 -4.22 3.96
C SER A 11 -23.17 -4.27 4.53
N GLU A 12 -22.92 -3.60 5.66
CA GLU A 12 -21.63 -3.65 6.34
C GLU A 12 -21.40 -5.02 6.98
N TRP A 13 -22.44 -5.64 7.58
CA TRP A 13 -22.34 -7.03 8.04
C TRP A 13 -22.08 -8.00 6.89
N GLU A 14 -22.80 -7.86 5.78
CA GLU A 14 -22.60 -8.69 4.58
C GLU A 14 -21.17 -8.53 4.01
N PHE A 15 -20.59 -7.31 4.07
CA PHE A 15 -19.21 -7.06 3.67
C PHE A 15 -18.19 -7.83 4.51
N LEU A 16 -18.44 -8.00 5.81
CA LEU A 16 -17.53 -8.73 6.71
C LEU A 16 -17.46 -10.23 6.41
N GLU A 17 -18.53 -10.80 5.85
CA GLU A 17 -18.62 -12.23 5.52
C GLU A 17 -17.90 -12.57 4.21
N VAL A 18 -17.54 -11.58 3.39
CA VAL A 18 -16.79 -11.82 2.15
C VAL A 18 -15.38 -12.29 2.51
N PRO A 19 -14.93 -13.48 2.09
CA PRO A 19 -13.57 -13.93 2.38
C PRO A 19 -12.52 -13.01 1.75
N VAL A 20 -11.40 -12.83 2.44
CA VAL A 20 -10.21 -12.22 1.82
C VAL A 20 -9.62 -13.14 0.75
N ASP A 21 -8.85 -12.57 -0.17
CA ASP A 21 -8.19 -13.37 -1.20
C ASP A 21 -7.09 -14.29 -0.64
N VAL A 22 -6.64 -15.25 -1.45
CA VAL A 22 -5.65 -16.27 -1.02
C VAL A 22 -4.31 -15.65 -0.64
N LYS A 23 -3.86 -14.59 -1.32
CA LYS A 23 -2.58 -13.93 -1.03
C LYS A 23 -2.67 -13.18 0.29
N GLU A 24 -3.76 -12.45 0.51
CA GLU A 24 -4.02 -11.80 1.79
C GLU A 24 -4.11 -12.82 2.92
N LYS A 25 -4.84 -13.93 2.73
CA LYS A 25 -4.92 -15.00 3.72
C LYS A 25 -3.55 -15.59 4.08
N ASN A 26 -2.65 -15.76 3.11
CA ASN A 26 -1.28 -16.20 3.37
C ASN A 26 -0.51 -15.20 4.25
N ILE A 27 -0.65 -13.89 4.00
CA ILE A 27 -0.05 -12.85 4.84
C ILE A 27 -0.61 -12.90 6.27
N LEU A 28 -1.93 -13.04 6.42
CA LEU A 28 -2.57 -13.17 7.73
C LEU A 28 -2.07 -14.41 8.49
N ASN A 29 -1.89 -15.53 7.81
CA ASN A 29 -1.30 -16.74 8.38
C ASN A 29 0.13 -16.49 8.88
N ILE A 30 0.96 -15.74 8.15
CA ILE A 30 2.31 -15.39 8.62
C ILE A 30 2.22 -14.54 9.90
N ILE A 31 1.36 -13.52 9.93
CA ILE A 31 1.19 -12.66 11.10
C ILE A 31 0.71 -13.46 12.31
N TYR A 32 -0.29 -14.32 12.11
CA TYR A 32 -0.86 -15.19 13.15
C TYR A 32 0.17 -16.21 13.67
N ASN A 33 0.89 -16.89 12.77
CA ASN A 33 1.82 -17.95 13.14
C ASN A 33 3.13 -17.43 13.74
N ALA A 34 3.55 -16.22 13.37
CA ALA A 34 4.74 -15.58 13.93
C ALA A 34 4.55 -15.11 15.38
N TYR A 35 3.32 -15.05 15.89
CA TYR A 35 3.09 -14.91 17.33
C TYR A 35 3.54 -16.19 18.05
N GLY A 36 4.62 -16.06 18.83
CA GLY A 36 5.41 -17.13 19.48
C GLY A 36 6.75 -17.45 18.80
N ASN A 37 6.94 -17.05 17.53
CA ASN A 37 8.18 -17.23 16.78
C ASN A 37 8.36 -16.08 15.78
N THR A 38 8.91 -14.97 16.24
CA THR A 38 9.10 -13.74 15.44
C THR A 38 10.04 -13.93 14.24
N GLY A 39 10.88 -14.96 14.26
CA GLY A 39 11.74 -15.35 13.15
C GLY A 39 11.04 -16.21 12.07
N TYR A 40 9.73 -16.46 12.20
CA TYR A 40 8.96 -17.20 11.21
C TYR A 40 8.96 -16.48 9.85
N SER A 41 9.27 -17.24 8.80
CA SER A 41 9.35 -16.75 7.43
C SER A 41 8.89 -17.86 6.48
N GLN A 42 8.24 -17.48 5.39
CA GLN A 42 7.79 -18.37 4.32
C GLN A 42 8.27 -17.84 2.98
N ASN A 43 8.59 -18.73 2.05
CA ASN A 43 8.94 -18.36 0.69
C ASN A 43 8.21 -19.28 -0.29
N ASP A 44 7.34 -18.69 -1.11
CA ASP A 44 6.53 -19.41 -2.10
C ASP A 44 7.26 -19.58 -3.44
N SER A 45 8.52 -19.13 -3.53
CA SER A 45 9.34 -19.29 -4.72
C SER A 45 9.57 -20.77 -5.03
N MET A 46 9.50 -21.09 -6.31
CA MET A 46 9.60 -22.47 -6.78
C MET A 46 11.06 -22.85 -7.01
N SER A 47 11.52 -23.90 -6.32
CA SER A 47 12.75 -24.62 -6.70
C SER A 47 12.42 -25.72 -7.71
N LEU A 48 13.43 -26.25 -8.41
CA LEU A 48 13.20 -27.35 -9.35
C LEU A 48 12.64 -28.60 -8.65
N LEU A 49 13.15 -28.92 -7.46
CA LEU A 49 12.69 -30.07 -6.68
C LEU A 49 11.24 -29.85 -6.16
N GLY A 50 10.92 -28.61 -5.76
CA GLY A 50 9.57 -28.19 -5.37
C GLY A 50 8.58 -28.29 -6.53
N PHE A 51 8.96 -27.85 -7.73
CA PHE A 51 8.16 -27.96 -8.95
C PHE A 51 7.79 -29.41 -9.27
N MET A 52 8.74 -30.34 -9.04
CA MET A 52 8.52 -31.77 -9.24
C MET A 52 7.64 -32.44 -8.18
N LYS A 53 7.26 -31.71 -7.12
CA LYS A 53 6.47 -32.21 -5.98
C LYS A 53 7.08 -33.47 -5.36
N ILE A 54 8.40 -33.50 -5.24
CA ILE A 54 9.14 -34.56 -4.57
C ILE A 54 9.37 -34.10 -3.13
N GLY A 55 8.58 -34.64 -2.20
CA GLY A 55 8.61 -34.24 -0.77
C GLY A 55 9.83 -34.76 0.03
N ASN A 56 10.94 -35.07 -0.63
CA ASN A 56 12.16 -35.59 0.00
C ASN A 56 13.38 -34.75 -0.39
N ASP A 57 14.02 -34.09 0.59
CA ASP A 57 15.20 -33.23 0.42
C ASP A 57 16.56 -34.00 0.47
N ASP A 58 16.54 -35.29 0.12
CA ASP A 58 17.72 -36.15 0.07
C ASP A 58 18.75 -35.66 -0.99
N ASP A 59 20.04 -35.65 -0.64
CA ASP A 59 21.16 -35.26 -1.54
C ASP A 59 21.15 -36.03 -2.88
N SER A 60 20.64 -37.27 -2.91
CA SER A 60 20.53 -38.04 -4.15
C SER A 60 19.63 -37.38 -5.19
N PHE A 61 18.53 -36.73 -4.78
CA PHE A 61 17.67 -36.00 -5.69
C PHE A 61 18.36 -34.72 -6.18
N HIS A 62 18.98 -33.97 -5.27
CA HIS A 62 19.76 -32.78 -5.60
C HIS A 62 20.84 -33.08 -6.64
N TYR A 63 21.61 -34.15 -6.45
CA TYR A 63 22.66 -34.53 -7.38
C TYR A 63 22.12 -34.99 -8.73
N TYR A 64 21.04 -35.78 -8.74
CA TYR A 64 20.43 -36.25 -9.98
C TYR A 64 19.86 -35.09 -10.81
N LEU A 65 19.12 -34.17 -10.18
CA LEU A 65 18.60 -32.98 -10.86
C LEU A 65 19.72 -32.07 -11.34
N TYR A 66 20.81 -31.97 -10.58
CA TYR A 66 22.01 -31.27 -11.02
C TYR A 66 22.61 -31.89 -12.29
N GLU A 67 22.83 -33.21 -12.33
CA GLU A 67 23.37 -33.88 -13.51
C GLU A 67 22.47 -33.72 -14.75
N GLN A 68 21.16 -33.82 -14.58
CA GLN A 68 20.21 -33.76 -15.69
C GLN A 68 20.03 -32.34 -16.25
N TYR A 69 19.82 -31.33 -15.39
CA TYR A 69 19.36 -30.02 -15.83
C TYR A 69 20.40 -28.90 -15.71
N PHE A 70 21.36 -29.02 -14.79
CA PHE A 70 22.24 -27.91 -14.43
C PHE A 70 23.71 -28.10 -14.81
N GLN A 71 24.20 -29.35 -14.83
CA GLN A 71 25.61 -29.65 -15.01
C GLN A 71 26.13 -29.15 -16.36
N SER A 72 25.34 -29.31 -17.43
CA SER A 72 25.70 -28.84 -18.78
C SER A 72 25.81 -27.31 -18.82
N LEU A 73 24.90 -26.59 -18.15
CA LEU A 73 24.91 -25.13 -18.05
C LEU A 73 26.11 -24.63 -17.26
N CYS A 74 26.37 -25.21 -16.07
CA CYS A 74 27.51 -24.84 -15.23
C CYS A 74 28.84 -25.10 -15.95
N LYS A 75 29.00 -26.26 -16.61
CA LYS A 75 30.19 -26.58 -17.41
C LYS A 75 30.40 -25.61 -18.57
N LYS A 76 29.32 -25.18 -19.24
CA LYS A 76 29.39 -24.15 -20.30
C LYS A 76 29.92 -22.83 -19.75
N ILE A 77 29.43 -22.38 -18.60
CA ILE A 77 29.91 -21.15 -17.93
C ILE A 77 31.39 -21.29 -17.55
N ILE A 78 31.73 -22.37 -16.82
CA ILE A 78 33.11 -22.65 -16.38
C ILE A 78 34.08 -22.66 -17.55
N LYS A 79 33.72 -23.33 -18.65
CA LYS A 79 34.57 -23.39 -19.86
C LYS A 79 34.65 -22.06 -20.60
N LYS A 80 33.54 -21.33 -20.72
CA LYS A 80 33.48 -20.05 -21.46
C LYS A 80 34.33 -18.97 -20.79
N PHE A 81 34.36 -18.94 -19.46
CA PHE A 81 35.04 -17.91 -18.67
C PHE A 81 36.30 -18.41 -17.96
N ASP A 82 36.76 -19.62 -18.30
CA ASP A 82 37.98 -20.26 -17.75
C ASP A 82 38.03 -20.27 -16.21
N LEU A 83 36.94 -20.71 -15.57
CA LEU A 83 36.81 -20.69 -14.11
C LEU A 83 37.51 -21.90 -13.46
N SER A 84 38.18 -21.68 -12.33
CA SER A 84 38.90 -22.74 -11.60
C SER A 84 37.98 -23.67 -10.77
N ILE A 85 36.68 -23.38 -10.73
CA ILE A 85 35.68 -23.98 -9.84
C ILE A 85 35.34 -25.43 -10.25
N LYS A 86 35.38 -26.35 -9.27
CA LYS A 86 35.01 -27.77 -9.46
C LYS A 86 33.82 -28.15 -8.59
N ILE A 87 32.65 -28.32 -9.21
CA ILE A 87 31.45 -28.83 -8.53
C ILE A 87 31.58 -30.34 -8.32
N ARG A 88 31.81 -30.76 -7.07
CA ARG A 88 31.95 -32.19 -6.71
C ARG A 88 30.72 -32.69 -5.97
N ARG A 89 30.45 -34.00 -6.11
CA ARG A 89 29.43 -34.72 -5.35
C ARG A 89 29.74 -34.64 -3.84
N GLN A 90 28.77 -34.22 -3.03
CA GLN A 90 28.98 -34.04 -1.59
C GLN A 90 28.97 -35.36 -0.81
N THR A 91 28.28 -36.41 -1.31
CA THR A 91 28.18 -37.72 -0.64
C THR A 91 28.84 -38.87 -1.43
N LYS A 92 29.52 -39.78 -0.71
CA LYS A 92 30.16 -40.99 -1.28
C LYS A 92 29.18 -42.14 -1.58
N LYS A 93 27.98 -42.16 -0.99
CA LYS A 93 26.99 -43.25 -1.17
C LYS A 93 26.03 -42.94 -2.32
N LYS A 94 26.00 -43.81 -3.33
CA LYS A 94 25.11 -43.72 -4.50
C LYS A 94 23.73 -44.31 -4.14
N LYS A 95 22.90 -43.56 -3.43
CA LYS A 95 21.49 -43.94 -3.20
C LYS A 95 20.75 -43.85 -4.55
N THR A 96 20.20 -44.95 -5.04
CA THR A 96 19.46 -44.99 -6.31
C THR A 96 18.05 -44.44 -6.11
N ILE A 97 17.64 -43.53 -7.01
CA ILE A 97 16.28 -42.97 -6.99
C ILE A 97 15.30 -44.06 -7.40
N LYS A 98 14.13 -44.11 -6.74
CA LYS A 98 13.08 -45.09 -7.05
C LYS A 98 12.52 -44.85 -8.45
N LYS A 99 12.16 -45.92 -9.16
CA LYS A 99 11.58 -45.84 -10.52
C LYS A 99 10.35 -44.93 -10.60
N ALA A 100 9.49 -44.94 -9.59
CA ALA A 100 8.30 -44.08 -9.53
C ALA A 100 8.65 -42.58 -9.58
N ASP A 101 9.70 -42.17 -8.86
CA ASP A 101 10.16 -40.78 -8.85
C ASP A 101 10.82 -40.41 -10.19
N ILE A 102 11.59 -41.32 -10.80
CA ILE A 102 12.17 -41.12 -12.14
C ILE A 102 11.07 -40.91 -13.19
N ILE A 103 9.99 -41.69 -13.15
CA ILE A 103 8.85 -41.53 -14.06
C ILE A 103 8.21 -40.15 -13.88
N ARG A 104 8.04 -39.68 -12.64
CA ARG A 104 7.51 -38.35 -12.33
C ARG A 104 8.41 -37.22 -12.84
N ILE A 105 9.73 -37.35 -12.66
CA ILE A 105 10.70 -36.38 -13.19
C ILE A 105 10.57 -36.32 -14.72
N ASN A 106 10.59 -37.47 -15.39
CA ASN A 106 10.53 -37.55 -16.85
C ASN A 106 9.21 -37.02 -17.44
N SER A 107 8.08 -37.21 -16.77
CA SER A 107 6.80 -36.68 -17.25
C SER A 107 6.74 -35.15 -17.15
N LEU A 108 7.37 -34.57 -16.14
CA LEU A 108 7.44 -33.12 -15.93
C LEU A 108 8.58 -32.45 -16.71
N SER A 109 9.59 -33.19 -17.15
CA SER A 109 10.72 -32.67 -17.95
C SER A 109 10.28 -31.85 -19.16
N ARG A 110 9.20 -32.26 -19.83
CA ARG A 110 8.68 -31.58 -21.03
C ARG A 110 8.20 -30.15 -20.78
N LYS A 111 7.92 -29.78 -19.53
CA LYS A 111 7.42 -28.47 -19.13
C LYS A 111 8.49 -27.58 -18.49
N ILE A 112 9.72 -28.09 -18.28
CA ILE A 112 10.76 -27.36 -17.56
C ILE A 112 11.21 -26.11 -18.33
N ASP A 113 11.31 -26.21 -19.65
CA ASP A 113 11.70 -25.07 -20.49
C ASP A 113 10.68 -23.93 -20.39
N ASP A 114 9.38 -24.23 -20.26
CA ASP A 114 8.30 -23.24 -20.12
C ASP A 114 8.33 -22.50 -18.77
N VAL A 115 8.92 -23.09 -17.73
CA VAL A 115 8.94 -22.54 -16.36
C VAL A 115 10.32 -22.11 -15.89
N ARG A 116 11.31 -22.11 -16.80
CA ARG A 116 12.70 -21.83 -16.49
C ARG A 116 12.89 -20.45 -15.83
N ASP A 117 12.15 -19.46 -16.29
CA ASP A 117 12.19 -18.08 -15.80
C ASP A 117 11.55 -17.89 -14.43
N VAL A 118 11.01 -18.96 -13.83
CA VAL A 118 10.35 -18.95 -12.51
C VAL A 118 11.11 -19.78 -11.48
N ILE A 119 11.84 -20.80 -11.93
CA ILE A 119 12.59 -21.69 -11.06
C ILE A 119 13.86 -20.98 -10.55
N PHE A 120 13.98 -20.92 -9.23
CA PHE A 120 15.01 -20.14 -8.54
C PHE A 120 16.43 -20.49 -8.98
N GLU A 121 16.76 -21.77 -9.14
CA GLU A 121 18.10 -22.21 -9.52
C GLU A 121 18.54 -21.72 -10.91
N PHE A 122 17.61 -21.61 -11.86
CA PHE A 122 17.95 -21.10 -13.20
C PHE A 122 18.24 -19.59 -13.15
N ILE A 123 17.52 -18.83 -12.31
CA ILE A 123 17.78 -17.40 -12.08
C ILE A 123 19.16 -17.19 -11.44
N LEU A 124 19.57 -18.05 -10.50
CA LEU A 124 20.93 -18.02 -9.94
C LEU A 124 21.98 -18.26 -11.03
N ILE A 125 21.80 -19.27 -11.88
CA ILE A 125 22.72 -19.56 -12.99
C ILE A 125 22.77 -18.40 -14.00
N GLU A 126 21.63 -17.79 -14.31
CA GLU A 126 21.56 -16.64 -15.21
C GLU A 126 22.32 -15.44 -14.63
N ASN A 127 22.13 -15.14 -13.34
CA ASN A 127 22.87 -14.08 -12.66
C ASN A 127 24.39 -14.34 -12.68
N ILE A 128 24.84 -15.60 -12.49
CA ILE A 128 26.25 -15.97 -12.66
C ILE A 128 26.72 -15.73 -14.10
N TYR A 129 25.96 -16.19 -15.08
CA TYR A 129 26.33 -16.02 -16.49
C TYR A 129 26.49 -14.54 -16.85
N GLN A 130 25.51 -13.71 -16.48
CA GLN A 130 25.54 -12.28 -16.75
C GLN A 130 26.64 -11.56 -15.95
N PHE A 131 26.94 -12.01 -14.72
CA PHE A 131 28.05 -11.50 -13.92
C PHE A 131 29.37 -11.55 -14.70
N PHE A 132 29.70 -12.70 -15.29
CA PHE A 132 30.93 -12.87 -16.07
C PHE A 132 30.84 -12.27 -17.48
N ASN A 133 29.70 -12.41 -18.16
CA ASN A 133 29.52 -11.95 -19.54
C ASN A 133 29.70 -10.43 -19.70
N GLU A 134 29.35 -9.66 -18.66
CA GLU A 134 29.48 -8.21 -18.64
C GLU A 134 30.72 -7.70 -17.89
N GLY A 135 31.71 -8.57 -17.66
CA GLY A 135 32.98 -8.20 -17.02
C GLY A 135 32.84 -7.85 -15.54
N PHE A 136 32.49 -8.84 -14.73
CA PHE A 136 32.29 -8.74 -13.28
C PHE A 136 31.22 -7.69 -12.90
N ASN A 137 30.00 -7.89 -13.42
CA ASN A 137 28.90 -6.95 -13.20
C ASN A 137 28.48 -6.86 -11.72
N SER A 138 28.59 -5.67 -11.13
CA SER A 138 28.26 -5.42 -9.73
C SER A 138 26.79 -5.66 -9.34
N LYS A 139 25.85 -5.47 -10.26
CA LYS A 139 24.41 -5.75 -10.04
C LYS A 139 24.22 -7.23 -9.75
N ASN A 140 24.74 -8.08 -10.61
CA ASN A 140 24.46 -9.51 -10.56
C ASN A 140 25.21 -10.17 -9.39
N TYR A 141 26.43 -9.71 -9.11
CA TYR A 141 27.13 -10.11 -7.89
C TYR A 141 26.31 -9.74 -6.65
N TYR A 142 25.83 -8.49 -6.56
CA TYR A 142 24.97 -8.05 -5.47
C TYR A 142 23.66 -8.86 -5.41
N SER A 143 23.00 -9.09 -6.54
CA SER A 143 21.81 -9.95 -6.63
C SER A 143 22.09 -11.32 -6.02
N LEU A 144 23.18 -12.00 -6.41
CA LEU A 144 23.56 -13.29 -5.86
C LEU A 144 23.77 -13.23 -4.34
N THR A 145 24.49 -12.22 -3.82
CA THR A 145 24.69 -12.08 -2.36
C THR A 145 23.37 -11.94 -1.59
N GLN A 146 22.39 -11.22 -2.14
CA GLN A 146 21.11 -11.02 -1.49
C GLN A 146 20.17 -12.22 -1.67
N LEU A 147 20.12 -12.82 -2.86
CA LEU A 147 19.29 -14.00 -3.15
C LEU A 147 19.69 -15.20 -2.29
N MET A 148 20.98 -15.36 -1.99
CA MET A 148 21.50 -16.42 -1.12
C MET A 148 21.03 -16.31 0.34
N LYS A 149 20.48 -15.16 0.77
CA LYS A 149 19.92 -14.99 2.12
C LYS A 149 18.50 -15.55 2.27
N ASN A 150 17.79 -15.77 1.16
CA ASN A 150 16.40 -16.21 1.17
C ASN A 150 16.28 -17.71 1.52
N LYS A 151 15.24 -18.07 2.25
CA LYS A 151 14.98 -19.45 2.69
C LYS A 151 14.01 -20.16 1.74
N ILE A 152 14.46 -20.40 0.51
CA ILE A 152 13.66 -21.10 -0.51
C ILE A 152 13.73 -22.62 -0.29
N PRO A 153 12.60 -23.30 0.02
CA PRO A 153 12.58 -24.73 0.27
C PRO A 153 13.13 -25.55 -0.90
N TYR A 154 13.82 -26.64 -0.59
CA TYR A 154 14.26 -27.64 -1.59
C TYR A 154 15.21 -27.10 -2.68
N THR A 155 15.87 -25.96 -2.47
CA THR A 155 16.80 -25.39 -3.45
C THR A 155 18.00 -26.31 -3.68
N ASN A 156 18.42 -26.47 -4.94
CA ASN A 156 19.50 -27.38 -5.28
C ASN A 156 20.84 -27.06 -4.59
N LYS A 157 21.32 -27.99 -3.75
CA LYS A 157 22.54 -27.83 -2.93
C LYS A 157 23.82 -27.62 -3.77
N TYR A 158 23.89 -28.19 -4.98
CA TYR A 158 25.03 -28.05 -5.88
C TYR A 158 25.07 -26.69 -6.57
N ILE A 159 23.90 -26.10 -6.85
CA ILE A 159 23.81 -24.74 -7.38
C ILE A 159 24.16 -23.72 -6.31
N LEU A 160 23.65 -23.88 -5.09
CA LEU A 160 24.03 -23.02 -3.96
C LEU A 160 25.53 -23.04 -3.70
N TYR A 161 26.16 -24.21 -3.76
CA TYR A 161 27.62 -24.34 -3.67
C TYR A 161 28.31 -23.60 -4.82
N PHE A 162 27.85 -23.75 -6.06
CA PHE A 162 28.45 -23.05 -7.20
C PHE A 162 28.38 -21.52 -7.04
N VAL A 163 27.23 -20.99 -6.61
CA VAL A 163 27.08 -19.55 -6.32
C VAL A 163 28.04 -19.12 -5.21
N HIS A 164 28.14 -19.90 -4.12
CA HIS A 164 29.04 -19.60 -3.01
C HIS A 164 30.50 -19.48 -3.45
N GLU A 165 31.01 -20.43 -4.24
CA GLU A 165 32.39 -20.40 -4.74
C GLU A 165 32.64 -19.16 -5.61
N VAL A 166 31.69 -18.81 -6.50
CA VAL A 166 31.76 -17.59 -7.31
C VAL A 166 31.82 -16.33 -6.43
N LEU A 167 30.99 -16.25 -5.38
CA LEU A 167 30.99 -15.09 -4.49
C LEU A 167 32.30 -14.97 -3.69
N VAL A 168 32.88 -16.08 -3.24
CA VAL A 168 34.14 -16.07 -2.48
C VAL A 168 35.35 -15.75 -3.35
N GLU A 169 35.49 -16.42 -4.50
CA GLU A 169 36.67 -16.29 -5.38
C GLU A 169 36.75 -14.90 -6.03
N TYR A 170 35.61 -14.30 -6.38
CA TYR A 170 35.57 -13.05 -7.16
C TYR A 170 35.19 -11.81 -6.33
N LYS A 171 35.16 -11.89 -5.00
CA LYS A 171 34.83 -10.75 -4.12
C LYS A 171 35.71 -9.52 -4.36
N SER A 172 37.01 -9.72 -4.62
CA SER A 172 37.98 -8.64 -4.85
C SER A 172 37.85 -7.97 -6.22
N GLU A 173 37.32 -8.68 -7.21
CA GLU A 173 37.16 -8.18 -8.58
C GLU A 173 35.99 -7.20 -8.74
N VAL A 174 35.06 -7.20 -7.79
CA VAL A 174 33.85 -6.38 -7.85
C VAL A 174 34.05 -5.06 -7.12
N SER A 175 33.72 -3.95 -7.80
CA SER A 175 33.82 -2.62 -7.21
C SER A 175 32.54 -2.20 -6.48
N LYS A 176 32.63 -2.02 -5.15
CA LYS A 176 31.57 -1.39 -4.33
C LYS A 176 31.18 0.00 -4.86
N LYS A 177 32.15 0.77 -5.34
CA LYS A 177 31.92 2.10 -5.94
C LYS A 177 31.04 2.02 -7.20
N LYS A 178 31.24 1.00 -8.05
CA LYS A 178 30.40 0.77 -9.25
C LYS A 178 28.98 0.36 -8.87
N LEU A 179 28.82 -0.44 -7.81
CA LEU A 179 27.50 -0.78 -7.26
C LEU A 179 26.77 0.48 -6.77
N ILE A 180 27.40 1.26 -5.88
CA ILE A 180 26.80 2.46 -5.28
C ILE A 180 26.45 3.50 -6.34
N LYS A 181 27.30 3.68 -7.36
CA LYS A 181 27.02 4.60 -8.47
C LYS A 181 25.73 4.27 -9.23
N ASN A 182 25.35 3.00 -9.27
CA ASN A 182 24.18 2.52 -9.97
C ASN A 182 23.12 1.97 -9.00
N ALA A 183 23.14 2.38 -7.72
CA ALA A 183 22.29 1.75 -6.71
C ALA A 183 20.78 1.91 -6.99
N LEU A 184 20.35 2.96 -7.71
CA LEU A 184 18.97 3.07 -8.16
C LEU A 184 18.55 1.87 -9.03
N SER A 185 19.32 1.53 -10.05
CA SER A 185 18.99 0.42 -10.96
C SER A 185 19.38 -0.95 -10.40
N HIS A 186 20.47 -1.02 -9.64
CA HIS A 186 21.04 -2.28 -9.15
C HIS A 186 20.44 -2.76 -7.83
N ILE A 187 19.87 -1.86 -7.02
CA ILE A 187 19.32 -2.18 -5.70
C ILE A 187 17.82 -1.84 -5.66
N GLU A 188 17.43 -0.57 -5.84
CA GLU A 188 16.03 -0.16 -5.64
C GLU A 188 15.08 -0.67 -6.75
N LYS A 189 15.52 -0.69 -8.01
CA LYS A 189 14.75 -1.18 -9.17
C LYS A 189 15.09 -2.63 -9.56
N ASN A 190 15.75 -3.39 -8.69
CA ASN A 190 16.15 -4.77 -8.99
C ASN A 190 15.01 -5.76 -8.71
N ILE A 191 14.33 -6.21 -9.78
CA ILE A 191 13.11 -7.02 -9.72
C ILE A 191 13.34 -8.37 -9.03
N ASP A 192 14.48 -9.01 -9.27
CA ASP A 192 14.78 -10.36 -8.74
C ASP A 192 14.78 -10.37 -7.21
N LEU A 193 15.31 -9.31 -6.60
CA LEU A 193 15.36 -9.18 -5.14
C LEU A 193 13.97 -9.16 -4.50
N PHE A 194 13.00 -8.52 -5.16
CA PHE A 194 11.62 -8.47 -4.65
C PHE A 194 10.87 -9.77 -4.91
N ARG A 195 11.12 -10.41 -6.05
CA ARG A 195 10.41 -11.61 -6.49
C ARG A 195 10.68 -12.81 -5.58
N PHE A 196 11.94 -12.98 -5.16
CA PHE A 196 12.39 -14.14 -4.39
C PHE A 196 12.54 -13.86 -2.90
N ALA A 197 12.16 -12.67 -2.43
CA ALA A 197 12.25 -12.31 -1.02
C ALA A 197 11.36 -13.19 -0.13
N ASP A 198 11.88 -13.56 1.04
CA ASP A 198 11.09 -14.22 2.07
C ASP A 198 9.92 -13.32 2.52
N MET A 199 8.73 -13.90 2.61
CA MET A 199 7.61 -13.31 3.33
C MET A 199 7.83 -13.53 4.82
N LYS A 200 7.92 -12.43 5.57
CA LYS A 200 8.17 -12.43 7.02
C LYS A 200 7.49 -11.21 7.65
N LEU A 201 7.39 -11.21 8.97
CA LEU A 201 6.94 -10.04 9.72
C LEU A 201 7.83 -8.83 9.42
N TYR A 202 7.24 -7.64 9.46
CA TYR A 202 8.03 -6.42 9.60
C TYR A 202 8.73 -6.43 10.96
N SER A 203 9.94 -5.88 11.01
CA SER A 203 10.76 -5.79 12.24
C SER A 203 9.97 -5.28 13.44
N HIS A 204 9.23 -4.19 13.23
CA HIS A 204 8.44 -3.55 14.26
C HIS A 204 7.22 -4.38 14.74
N GLN A 205 6.69 -5.30 13.91
CA GLN A 205 5.66 -6.24 14.34
C GLN A 205 6.26 -7.33 15.23
N ALA A 206 7.46 -7.82 14.89
CA ALA A 206 8.21 -8.74 15.74
C ALA A 206 8.53 -8.10 17.10
N ASP A 207 9.05 -6.88 17.11
CA ASP A 207 9.32 -6.11 18.33
C ASP A 207 8.05 -5.92 19.18
N LEU A 208 6.90 -5.68 18.53
CA LEU A 208 5.61 -5.55 19.21
C LEU A 208 5.21 -6.86 19.90
N PHE A 209 5.31 -7.99 19.20
CA PHE A 209 4.95 -9.29 19.78
C PHE A 209 5.87 -9.62 20.96
N GLU A 210 7.18 -9.39 20.81
CA GLU A 210 8.15 -9.56 21.90
C GLU A 210 7.88 -8.65 23.10
N ALA A 211 7.50 -7.39 22.86
CA ALA A 211 7.12 -6.46 23.92
C ALA A 211 5.89 -6.94 24.70
N THR A 212 4.95 -7.64 24.06
CA THR A 212 3.76 -8.17 24.75
C THR A 212 4.06 -9.32 25.70
N TYR A 213 5.13 -10.11 25.48
CA TYR A 213 5.51 -11.21 26.37
C TYR A 213 6.04 -10.76 27.74
N ARG A 214 6.43 -9.48 27.88
CA ARG A 214 6.88 -8.93 29.16
C ARG A 214 5.75 -9.00 30.18
N LYS A 215 6.02 -9.47 31.41
CA LYS A 215 5.01 -9.54 32.47
C LYS A 215 4.73 -8.15 33.04
N GLY A 216 3.54 -7.98 33.63
CA GLY A 216 3.09 -6.74 34.27
C GLY A 216 2.48 -5.72 33.29
N ALA A 217 1.86 -4.68 33.85
CA ALA A 217 1.26 -3.58 33.09
C ALA A 217 2.29 -2.91 32.18
N LYS A 218 1.91 -2.56 30.95
CA LYS A 218 2.82 -2.07 29.92
C LYS A 218 2.18 -1.05 29.00
N LEU A 219 2.95 -0.03 28.63
CA LEU A 219 2.59 0.95 27.60
C LEU A 219 3.59 0.85 26.46
N ILE A 220 3.11 0.51 25.28
CA ILE A 220 3.91 0.37 24.06
C ILE A 220 3.57 1.53 23.13
N LEU A 221 4.54 2.40 22.91
CA LEU A 221 4.49 3.50 21.95
C LEU A 221 4.97 2.96 20.60
N TYR A 222 4.02 2.60 19.73
CA TYR A 222 4.27 1.85 18.50
C TYR A 222 4.24 2.75 17.26
N GLN A 223 5.42 3.24 16.88
CA GLN A 223 5.61 4.11 15.73
C GLN A 223 6.19 3.35 14.54
N ALA A 224 5.40 3.19 13.48
CA ALA A 224 5.89 2.70 12.20
C ALA A 224 5.20 3.42 11.04
N PRO A 225 5.79 3.43 9.82
CA PRO A 225 5.18 4.08 8.67
C PRO A 225 3.78 3.51 8.37
N THR A 226 2.95 4.30 7.71
CA THR A 226 1.65 3.80 7.26
C THR A 226 1.84 2.80 6.11
N GLY A 227 1.05 1.72 6.09
CA GLY A 227 1.17 0.66 5.07
C GLY A 227 2.17 -0.46 5.40
N THR A 228 2.78 -0.46 6.59
CA THR A 228 3.68 -1.54 7.06
C THR A 228 2.98 -2.54 7.99
N GLY A 229 1.67 -2.73 7.85
CA GLY A 229 0.93 -3.76 8.58
C GLY A 229 0.62 -3.47 10.06
N LYS A 230 0.77 -2.23 10.54
CA LYS A 230 0.41 -1.84 11.93
C LYS A 230 -1.00 -2.29 12.30
N THR A 231 -2.01 -1.85 11.55
CA THR A 231 -3.44 -2.16 11.74
C THR A 231 -3.75 -3.66 11.73
N MET A 232 -2.95 -4.50 11.05
CA MET A 232 -3.14 -5.96 11.03
C MET A 232 -2.38 -6.71 12.14
N SER A 233 -1.54 -6.02 12.93
CA SER A 233 -0.83 -6.63 14.07
C SER A 233 -1.76 -7.31 15.09
N PRO A 234 -2.98 -6.81 15.38
CA PRO A 234 -3.95 -7.50 16.24
C PRO A 234 -4.26 -8.95 15.84
N VAL A 235 -4.16 -9.30 14.55
CA VAL A 235 -4.36 -10.69 14.08
C VAL A 235 -3.39 -11.63 14.79
N GLY A 236 -2.11 -11.25 14.89
CA GLY A 236 -1.11 -12.03 15.62
C GLY A 236 -1.29 -11.98 17.12
N LEU A 237 -1.56 -10.79 17.67
CA LEU A 237 -1.74 -10.60 19.12
C LEU A 237 -2.92 -11.41 19.68
N ALA A 238 -3.98 -11.60 18.89
CA ALA A 238 -5.17 -12.37 19.26
C ALA A 238 -4.88 -13.85 19.56
N LYS A 239 -3.74 -14.39 19.09
CA LYS A 239 -3.34 -15.77 19.35
C LYS A 239 -2.99 -16.02 20.82
N GLY A 240 -2.58 -15.01 21.57
CA GLY A 240 -2.23 -15.16 22.99
C GLY A 240 -2.78 -14.10 23.93
N ASN A 241 -3.56 -13.13 23.45
CA ASN A 241 -4.18 -12.10 24.27
C ASN A 241 -5.60 -11.84 23.78
N LYS A 242 -6.42 -11.27 24.66
CA LYS A 242 -7.70 -10.66 24.28
C LYS A 242 -7.45 -9.24 23.83
N ILE A 243 -8.10 -8.77 22.75
CA ILE A 243 -7.80 -7.46 22.17
C ILE A 243 -9.04 -6.58 22.18
N ILE A 244 -8.90 -5.35 22.67
CA ILE A 244 -9.82 -4.24 22.39
C ILE A 244 -9.15 -3.37 21.33
N PHE A 245 -9.61 -3.48 20.09
CA PHE A 245 -9.09 -2.68 18.98
C PHE A 245 -9.93 -1.41 18.83
N THR A 246 -9.35 -0.26 19.17
CA THR A 246 -9.97 1.06 19.03
C THR A 246 -9.44 1.74 17.77
N CYS A 247 -10.35 2.19 16.91
CA CYS A 247 -10.00 2.95 15.72
C CYS A 247 -10.87 4.19 15.59
N ALA A 248 -10.34 5.21 14.92
CA ALA A 248 -11.07 6.45 14.72
C ALA A 248 -12.02 6.41 13.52
N ALA A 249 -11.68 5.61 12.50
CA ALA A 249 -12.44 5.50 11.27
C ALA A 249 -13.01 4.09 11.11
N LYS A 250 -14.33 4.00 10.97
CA LYS A 250 -15.09 2.73 10.93
C LYS A 250 -14.60 1.75 9.85
N HIS A 251 -14.33 2.22 8.64
CA HIS A 251 -13.84 1.37 7.54
C HIS A 251 -12.52 0.64 7.87
N ILE A 252 -11.65 1.22 8.69
CA ILE A 252 -10.40 0.58 9.15
C ILE A 252 -10.73 -0.62 10.05
N GLY A 253 -11.65 -0.41 11.01
CA GLY A 253 -12.12 -1.49 11.87
C GLY A 253 -12.87 -2.57 11.10
N LEU A 254 -13.63 -2.22 10.06
CA LEU A 254 -14.29 -3.22 9.20
C LEU A 254 -13.29 -4.05 8.39
N GLN A 255 -12.21 -3.44 7.88
CA GLN A 255 -11.15 -4.19 7.20
C GLN A 255 -10.45 -5.18 8.14
N LEU A 256 -10.16 -4.78 9.38
CA LEU A 256 -9.61 -5.69 10.39
C LEU A 256 -10.62 -6.79 10.76
N ALA A 257 -11.89 -6.46 10.95
CA ALA A 257 -12.95 -7.43 11.25
C ALA A 257 -13.04 -8.51 10.18
N LYS A 258 -13.04 -8.12 8.90
CA LYS A 258 -13.05 -9.02 7.74
C LYS A 258 -11.85 -9.95 7.74
N ALA A 259 -10.65 -9.43 8.05
CA ALA A 259 -9.43 -10.23 8.14
C ALA A 259 -9.48 -11.24 9.30
N LEU A 260 -9.98 -10.83 10.47
CA LEU A 260 -10.14 -11.72 11.63
C LEU A 260 -11.17 -12.82 11.37
N ILE A 261 -12.32 -12.49 10.79
CA ILE A 261 -13.36 -13.46 10.40
C ILE A 261 -12.81 -14.45 9.36
N SER A 262 -12.05 -13.98 8.37
CA SER A 262 -11.42 -14.86 7.37
C SER A 262 -10.38 -15.84 7.95
N MET A 263 -9.87 -15.54 9.15
CA MET A 263 -9.00 -16.38 9.96
C MET A 263 -9.77 -17.16 11.05
N GLU A 264 -11.10 -17.10 11.03
CA GLU A 264 -12.01 -17.73 12.00
C GLU A 264 -11.76 -17.29 13.46
N ILE A 265 -11.19 -16.09 13.64
CA ILE A 265 -10.96 -15.52 14.97
C ILE A 265 -12.30 -15.00 15.52
N PRO A 266 -12.73 -15.42 16.73
CA PRO A 266 -13.97 -14.95 17.33
C PRO A 266 -13.94 -13.46 17.65
N ILE A 267 -14.84 -12.68 17.04
CA ILE A 267 -14.91 -11.22 17.24
C ILE A 267 -16.25 -10.70 17.77
N ALA A 268 -16.22 -9.50 18.33
CA ALA A 268 -17.36 -8.67 18.68
C ALA A 268 -17.21 -7.27 18.06
N ILE A 269 -18.33 -6.61 17.75
CA ILE A 269 -18.37 -5.26 17.18
C ILE A 269 -19.07 -4.29 18.15
N ALA A 270 -18.41 -3.17 18.40
CA ALA A 270 -18.83 -2.12 19.32
C ALA A 270 -18.66 -0.72 18.71
N PHE A 271 -19.36 -0.45 17.60
CA PHE A 271 -19.45 0.88 16.98
C PHE A 271 -20.74 1.59 17.37
N GLY A 272 -20.65 2.86 17.78
CA GLY A 272 -21.79 3.67 18.20
C GLY A 272 -22.56 3.08 19.39
N CYS A 273 -21.86 2.44 20.32
CA CYS A 273 -22.45 1.83 21.52
C CYS A 273 -22.52 2.85 22.66
N ILE A 274 -23.66 2.90 23.34
CA ILE A 274 -23.86 3.71 24.55
C ILE A 274 -23.52 2.88 25.80
N ASP A 275 -23.90 1.61 25.79
CA ASP A 275 -23.65 0.64 26.84
C ASP A 275 -23.25 -0.74 26.26
N SER A 276 -22.97 -1.71 27.13
CA SER A 276 -22.52 -3.05 26.75
C SER A 276 -23.62 -3.89 26.07
N GLY A 277 -24.90 -3.57 26.24
CA GLY A 277 -26.02 -4.27 25.59
C GLY A 277 -26.14 -3.98 24.09
N ASP A 278 -25.47 -2.92 23.62
CA ASP A 278 -25.39 -2.57 22.21
C ASP A 278 -24.38 -3.41 21.41
N ILE A 279 -23.49 -4.12 22.08
CA ILE A 279 -22.43 -4.92 21.45
C ILE A 279 -23.05 -6.09 20.70
N ARG A 280 -22.47 -6.43 19.54
CA ARG A 280 -22.93 -7.55 18.72
C ARG A 280 -21.80 -8.54 18.48
N LEU A 281 -22.08 -9.82 18.69
CA LEU A 281 -21.15 -10.92 18.48
C LEU A 281 -21.25 -11.42 17.05
N HIS A 282 -20.10 -11.71 16.45
CA HIS A 282 -20.05 -12.53 15.25
C HIS A 282 -20.35 -14.00 15.60
N TYR A 283 -20.82 -14.80 14.63
CA TYR A 283 -21.22 -16.19 14.88
C TYR A 283 -20.09 -17.07 15.44
N PHE A 284 -18.83 -16.80 15.09
CA PHE A 284 -17.67 -17.50 15.69
C PHE A 284 -17.50 -17.22 17.19
N ALA A 285 -18.02 -16.09 17.69
CA ALA A 285 -17.99 -15.72 19.10
C ALA A 285 -19.31 -16.07 19.84
N ALA A 286 -20.34 -16.53 19.14
CA ALA A 286 -21.61 -16.89 19.77
C ALA A 286 -21.46 -18.15 20.65
N LYS A 287 -21.70 -17.99 21.95
CA LYS A 287 -21.81 -19.11 22.89
C LYS A 287 -23.25 -19.57 23.01
N ASP A 288 -24.15 -18.62 23.26
CA ASP A 288 -25.58 -18.86 23.47
C ASP A 288 -26.39 -18.36 22.27
N TYR A 289 -27.16 -19.26 21.65
CA TYR A 289 -27.96 -18.93 20.47
C TYR A 289 -29.10 -19.91 20.26
N VAL A 290 -30.17 -19.42 19.64
CA VAL A 290 -31.31 -20.24 19.20
C VAL A 290 -31.04 -20.73 17.79
N LYS A 291 -31.16 -22.04 17.55
CA LYS A 291 -31.10 -22.63 16.22
C LYS A 291 -32.45 -22.63 15.53
N ASN A 292 -32.46 -22.41 14.23
CA ASN A 292 -33.67 -22.57 13.41
C ASN A 292 -34.03 -24.06 13.35
N ARG A 293 -35.27 -24.40 13.74
CA ARG A 293 -35.75 -25.80 13.79
C ARG A 293 -35.77 -26.48 12.41
N ARG A 294 -35.89 -25.72 11.31
CA ARG A 294 -35.95 -26.25 9.94
C ARG A 294 -34.58 -26.38 9.28
N THR A 295 -33.74 -25.34 9.39
CA THR A 295 -32.45 -25.29 8.67
C THR A 295 -31.25 -25.71 9.53
N GLY A 296 -31.41 -25.83 10.84
CA GLY A 296 -30.33 -26.15 11.79
C GLY A 296 -29.32 -25.02 12.03
N GLY A 297 -29.38 -23.94 11.24
CA GLY A 297 -28.50 -22.76 11.35
C GLY A 297 -28.85 -21.87 12.54
N ILE A 298 -27.96 -20.93 12.86
CA ILE A 298 -28.16 -19.93 13.92
C ILE A 298 -29.30 -18.99 13.51
N PHE A 299 -30.31 -18.82 14.39
CA PHE A 299 -31.46 -17.95 14.17
C PHE A 299 -31.35 -16.63 14.96
N ARG A 300 -31.00 -16.73 16.25
CA ARG A 300 -30.82 -15.55 17.11
C ARG A 300 -29.66 -15.78 18.07
N VAL A 301 -28.72 -14.85 18.10
CA VAL A 301 -27.58 -14.85 19.03
C VAL A 301 -27.94 -14.08 20.28
N ASP A 302 -27.61 -14.61 21.44
CA ASP A 302 -27.56 -13.83 22.68
C ASP A 302 -26.22 -13.09 22.74
N ASN A 303 -26.30 -11.75 22.74
CA ASN A 303 -25.13 -10.89 22.72
C ASN A 303 -24.69 -10.45 24.11
N SER A 304 -25.34 -10.90 25.19
CA SER A 304 -24.88 -10.57 26.55
C SER A 304 -23.73 -11.45 27.02
N ASN A 305 -23.48 -12.60 26.39
CA ASN A 305 -22.40 -13.52 26.78
C ASN A 305 -21.22 -13.48 25.79
N GLY A 306 -20.20 -12.68 26.13
CA GLY A 306 -19.02 -12.43 25.30
C GLY A 306 -17.81 -13.32 25.56
N GLU A 307 -17.93 -14.36 26.37
CA GLU A 307 -16.79 -15.16 26.87
C GLU A 307 -15.85 -15.68 25.76
N LYS A 308 -16.41 -16.08 24.61
CA LYS A 308 -15.62 -16.59 23.47
C LYS A 308 -14.92 -15.50 22.66
N ALA A 309 -15.34 -14.23 22.78
CA ALA A 309 -14.76 -13.15 21.99
C ALA A 309 -13.25 -13.03 22.28
N GLN A 310 -12.43 -13.04 21.23
CA GLN A 310 -11.00 -12.82 21.31
C GLN A 310 -10.64 -11.37 20.98
N VAL A 311 -11.37 -10.76 20.04
CA VAL A 311 -11.17 -9.36 19.65
C VAL A 311 -12.51 -8.61 19.67
N ILE A 312 -12.55 -7.46 20.32
CA ILE A 312 -13.65 -6.50 20.17
C ILE A 312 -13.16 -5.28 19.39
N ILE A 313 -13.88 -4.90 18.35
CA ILE A 313 -13.55 -3.78 17.47
C ILE A 313 -14.48 -2.63 17.81
N THR A 314 -13.92 -1.47 18.13
CA THR A 314 -14.67 -0.35 18.68
C THR A 314 -14.19 1.00 18.12
N ASP A 315 -15.07 2.00 18.16
CA ASP A 315 -14.66 3.40 17.99
C ASP A 315 -14.21 4.01 19.31
N ILE A 316 -13.71 5.25 19.24
CA ILE A 316 -13.24 6.00 20.40
C ILE A 316 -14.36 6.22 21.44
N GLN A 317 -15.61 6.43 21.03
CA GLN A 317 -16.70 6.74 21.96
C GLN A 317 -17.20 5.51 22.72
N SER A 318 -17.16 4.36 22.04
CA SER A 318 -17.69 3.08 22.49
C SER A 318 -16.66 2.25 23.27
N TYR A 319 -15.44 2.77 23.44
CA TYR A 319 -14.36 2.10 24.14
C TYR A 319 -14.72 1.64 25.56
N LEU A 320 -15.32 2.52 26.37
CA LEU A 320 -15.68 2.17 27.75
C LEU A 320 -16.74 1.05 27.84
N PRO A 321 -17.86 1.11 27.06
CA PRO A 321 -18.75 -0.03 26.90
C PRO A 321 -18.03 -1.33 26.51
N ALA A 322 -17.13 -1.28 25.53
CA ALA A 322 -16.38 -2.44 25.06
C ALA A 322 -15.43 -3.00 26.14
N MET A 323 -14.76 -2.11 26.89
CA MET A 323 -13.88 -2.46 28.00
C MET A 323 -14.66 -3.19 29.11
N ASN A 324 -15.77 -2.60 29.57
CA ASN A 324 -16.59 -3.20 30.62
C ASN A 324 -17.15 -4.56 30.20
N TYR A 325 -17.53 -4.70 28.93
CA TYR A 325 -18.00 -5.98 28.40
C TYR A 325 -16.90 -7.05 28.38
N MET A 326 -15.67 -6.71 27.97
CA MET A 326 -14.56 -7.66 27.98
C MET A 326 -14.12 -8.04 29.40
N LEU A 327 -14.12 -7.08 30.34
CA LEU A 327 -13.76 -7.31 31.75
C LEU A 327 -14.77 -8.19 32.49
N ALA A 328 -16.03 -8.25 32.04
CA ALA A 328 -17.03 -9.14 32.63
C ALA A 328 -16.68 -10.64 32.48
N PHE A 329 -15.79 -10.99 31.54
CA PHE A 329 -15.45 -12.39 31.23
C PHE A 329 -13.95 -12.70 31.25
N ASN A 330 -13.08 -11.70 31.42
CA ASN A 330 -11.63 -11.87 31.29
C ASN A 330 -10.88 -11.02 32.33
N GLU A 331 -9.70 -11.49 32.75
CA GLU A 331 -8.81 -10.73 33.61
C GLU A 331 -8.20 -9.52 32.88
N PRO A 332 -8.06 -8.35 33.53
CA PRO A 332 -7.46 -7.16 32.91
C PRO A 332 -6.08 -7.42 32.31
N SER A 333 -5.26 -8.26 32.97
CA SER A 333 -3.89 -8.57 32.54
C SER A 333 -3.79 -9.31 31.21
N ASP A 334 -4.88 -9.96 30.78
CA ASP A 334 -4.93 -10.75 29.55
C ASP A 334 -5.45 -9.94 28.36
N ILE A 335 -5.93 -8.72 28.62
CA ILE A 335 -6.48 -7.81 27.62
C ILE A 335 -5.40 -6.81 27.20
N ILE A 336 -5.29 -6.58 25.89
CA ILE A 336 -4.54 -5.48 25.28
C ILE A 336 -5.53 -4.49 24.71
N TRP A 337 -5.43 -3.24 25.16
CA TRP A 337 -6.04 -2.11 24.48
C TRP A 337 -5.11 -1.67 23.34
N TYR A 338 -5.48 -2.03 22.11
CA TYR A 338 -4.78 -1.61 20.91
C TYR A 338 -5.49 -0.41 20.30
N TRP A 339 -4.86 0.76 20.35
CA TRP A 339 -5.42 1.98 19.80
C TRP A 339 -4.68 2.39 18.54
N ASP A 340 -5.38 2.32 17.40
CA ASP A 340 -4.91 2.78 16.10
C ASP A 340 -5.21 4.27 15.88
N GLU A 341 -4.17 5.02 15.48
CA GLU A 341 -4.14 6.47 15.27
C GLU A 341 -4.66 7.32 16.47
N PRO A 342 -4.08 7.18 17.68
CA PRO A 342 -4.47 7.94 18.87
C PRO A 342 -4.15 9.44 18.78
N THR A 343 -3.40 9.88 17.76
CA THR A 343 -3.05 11.29 17.54
C THR A 343 -4.11 12.05 16.75
N ILE A 344 -5.12 11.37 16.22
CA ILE A 344 -6.20 11.99 15.44
C ILE A 344 -6.90 13.07 16.27
N THR A 345 -7.21 14.20 15.63
CA THR A 345 -7.84 15.39 16.23
C THR A 345 -6.99 16.14 17.27
N LEU A 346 -5.82 15.62 17.66
CA LEU A 346 -4.92 16.33 18.58
C LEU A 346 -4.16 17.48 17.89
N ASP A 347 -4.23 17.57 16.56
CA ASP A 347 -3.73 18.70 15.77
C ASP A 347 -4.56 19.98 15.95
N TYR A 348 -5.81 19.85 16.40
CA TYR A 348 -6.70 20.98 16.69
C TYR A 348 -6.46 21.53 18.09
N GLU A 349 -6.53 22.85 18.27
CA GLU A 349 -6.43 23.44 19.61
C GLU A 349 -7.52 22.96 20.56
N ASN A 350 -8.77 22.85 20.07
CA ASN A 350 -9.92 22.34 20.79
C ASN A 350 -10.75 21.43 19.88
N HIS A 351 -11.19 20.28 20.36
CA HIS A 351 -12.08 19.38 19.64
C HIS A 351 -13.01 18.62 20.62
N PRO A 352 -14.29 18.36 20.28
CA PRO A 352 -15.22 17.63 21.17
C PRO A 352 -14.69 16.27 21.63
N PHE A 353 -13.90 15.59 20.78
CA PHE A 353 -13.31 14.30 21.14
C PHE A 353 -12.27 14.40 22.25
N HIS A 354 -11.62 15.55 22.48
CA HIS A 354 -10.62 15.68 23.55
C HIS A 354 -11.18 15.29 24.92
N GLN A 355 -12.44 15.64 25.20
CA GLN A 355 -13.14 15.25 26.42
C GLN A 355 -13.39 13.74 26.50
N ILE A 356 -13.78 13.12 25.38
CA ILE A 356 -13.99 11.66 25.29
C ILE A 356 -12.67 10.92 25.50
N LEU A 357 -11.59 11.36 24.85
CA LEU A 357 -10.24 10.80 25.00
C LEU A 357 -9.79 10.86 26.46
N GLN A 358 -9.95 12.01 27.11
CA GLN A 358 -9.63 12.20 28.52
C GLN A 358 -10.47 11.27 29.43
N LYS A 359 -11.77 11.15 29.16
CA LYS A 359 -12.66 10.23 29.90
C LYS A 359 -12.19 8.78 29.78
N ASN A 360 -11.89 8.33 28.56
CA ASN A 360 -11.41 6.97 28.30
C ASN A 360 -10.12 6.67 29.06
N TRP A 361 -9.14 7.58 29.03
CA TRP A 361 -7.89 7.42 29.76
C TRP A 361 -8.07 7.38 31.29
N LYS A 362 -8.89 8.28 31.83
CA LYS A 362 -9.19 8.34 33.27
C LYS A 362 -9.90 7.08 33.76
N GLN A 363 -10.83 6.54 32.97
CA GLN A 363 -11.63 5.37 33.34
C GLN A 363 -11.07 4.03 32.84
N ASN A 364 -10.00 4.02 32.04
CA ASN A 364 -9.37 2.78 31.55
C ASN A 364 -8.87 1.89 32.71
N GLU A 365 -9.27 0.62 32.72
CA GLU A 365 -8.79 -0.40 33.67
C GLU A 365 -7.82 -1.40 33.02
N ILE A 366 -7.60 -1.33 31.70
CA ILE A 366 -6.72 -2.23 30.96
C ILE A 366 -5.25 -1.81 31.12
N PRO A 367 -4.40 -2.66 31.74
CA PRO A 367 -3.02 -2.35 32.05
C PRO A 367 -2.04 -2.57 30.88
N ASN A 368 -2.44 -3.26 29.81
CA ASN A 368 -1.62 -3.42 28.60
C ASN A 368 -2.17 -2.53 27.48
N VAL A 369 -1.42 -1.49 27.11
CA VAL A 369 -1.85 -0.51 26.11
C VAL A 369 -0.83 -0.40 24.98
N VAL A 370 -1.30 -0.48 23.75
CA VAL A 370 -0.52 -0.24 22.53
C VAL A 370 -1.07 0.99 21.83
N LEU A 371 -0.26 2.03 21.69
CA LEU A 371 -0.58 3.24 20.95
C LEU A 371 0.10 3.19 19.59
N SER A 372 -0.68 3.01 18.52
CA SER A 372 -0.14 2.83 17.17
C SER A 372 -0.39 4.05 16.29
N SER A 373 0.65 4.74 15.85
CA SER A 373 0.53 5.82 14.85
C SER A 373 1.87 6.07 14.16
N ALA A 374 1.84 6.50 12.91
CA ALA A 374 3.06 6.94 12.22
C ALA A 374 3.67 8.21 12.82
N THR A 375 2.86 9.03 13.50
CA THR A 375 3.25 10.35 14.03
C THR A 375 3.02 10.46 15.53
N LEU A 376 3.10 9.32 16.22
CA LEU A 376 3.12 9.31 17.67
C LEU A 376 4.31 10.16 18.16
N PRO A 377 4.11 11.09 19.12
CA PRO A 377 5.22 11.79 19.76
C PRO A 377 6.23 10.83 20.40
N ASN A 378 7.49 11.24 20.46
CA ASN A 378 8.50 10.48 21.20
C ASN A 378 8.18 10.51 22.70
N LYS A 379 8.60 9.49 23.43
CA LYS A 379 8.45 9.36 24.88
C LYS A 379 8.93 10.58 25.66
N GLU A 380 10.01 11.21 25.21
CA GLU A 380 10.54 12.43 25.82
C GLU A 380 9.58 13.63 25.71
N ASP A 381 8.77 13.68 24.65
CA ASP A 381 7.83 14.77 24.39
C ASP A 381 6.50 14.58 25.17
N ILE A 382 6.17 13.34 25.56
CA ILE A 382 4.92 12.98 26.25
C ILE A 382 5.15 12.44 27.68
N MET A 383 6.18 12.92 28.36
CA MET A 383 6.49 12.49 29.73
C MET A 383 5.30 12.57 30.70
N PRO A 384 4.51 13.66 30.76
CA PRO A 384 3.32 13.72 31.64
C PRO A 384 2.35 12.55 31.47
N MET A 385 2.06 12.18 30.22
CA MET A 385 1.22 11.01 29.91
C MET A 385 1.84 9.72 30.44
N THR A 386 3.12 9.48 30.13
CA THR A 386 3.79 8.23 30.53
C THR A 386 3.92 8.11 32.05
N ALA A 387 4.15 9.23 32.74
CA ALA A 387 4.16 9.29 34.20
C ALA A 387 2.79 8.99 34.80
N TYR A 388 1.71 9.56 34.24
CA TYR A 388 0.35 9.25 34.66
C TYR A 388 0.05 7.75 34.54
N PHE A 389 0.39 7.13 33.40
CA PHE A 389 0.21 5.70 33.17
C PHE A 389 0.99 4.86 34.19
N ASN A 390 2.27 5.19 34.41
CA ASN A 390 3.13 4.50 35.37
C ASN A 390 2.55 4.54 36.78
N ASN A 391 2.04 5.70 37.21
CA ASN A 391 1.42 5.85 38.53
C ASN A 391 0.11 5.07 38.62
N LYS A 392 -0.75 5.15 37.60
CA LYS A 392 -2.06 4.47 37.59
C LYS A 392 -1.95 2.95 37.70
N PHE A 393 -1.00 2.35 36.97
CA PHE A 393 -0.83 0.89 36.94
C PHE A 393 0.39 0.38 37.71
N ASN A 394 1.01 1.25 38.52
CA ASN A 394 2.22 0.97 39.29
C ASN A 394 3.29 0.20 38.49
N THR A 395 3.68 0.77 37.35
CA THR A 395 4.61 0.13 36.40
C THR A 395 5.68 1.09 35.92
N ASN A 396 6.78 0.53 35.43
CA ASN A 396 7.85 1.25 34.73
C ASN A 396 8.03 0.74 33.29
N ASN A 397 7.16 -0.15 32.81
CA ASN A 397 7.28 -0.81 31.51
C ASN A 397 6.70 0.05 30.38
N VAL A 398 7.40 1.14 30.05
CA VAL A 398 7.09 2.01 28.91
C VAL A 398 8.14 1.83 27.82
N GLN A 399 7.76 1.22 26.70
CA GLN A 399 8.65 0.89 25.59
C GLN A 399 8.27 1.69 24.33
N GLU A 400 9.27 2.19 23.61
CA GLU A 400 9.13 2.72 22.26
C GLU A 400 9.56 1.68 21.24
N ILE A 401 8.74 1.53 20.19
CA ILE A 401 9.07 0.74 19.01
C ILE A 401 9.00 1.71 17.83
N ILE A 402 10.13 2.00 17.21
CA ILE A 402 10.24 2.98 16.13
C ILE A 402 10.80 2.30 14.88
N SER A 403 9.99 2.30 13.82
CA SER A 403 10.41 1.86 12.49
C SER A 403 10.51 3.02 11.52
N TYR A 404 11.50 2.91 10.65
CA TYR A 404 11.72 3.79 9.51
C TYR A 404 11.88 2.98 8.21
N GLU A 405 11.43 1.73 8.22
CA GLU A 405 11.58 0.82 7.09
C GLU A 405 10.85 1.38 5.86
N CYS A 406 11.61 1.66 4.80
CA CYS A 406 11.07 2.10 3.52
C CYS A 406 11.71 1.30 2.39
N LYS A 407 10.91 0.56 1.63
CA LYS A 407 11.38 -0.20 0.46
C LYS A 407 11.70 0.71 -0.74
N LYS A 408 11.17 1.94 -0.73
CA LYS A 408 11.28 2.90 -1.83
C LYS A 408 11.39 4.34 -1.39
N SER A 409 12.03 5.10 -2.26
CA SER A 409 12.19 6.54 -2.13
C SER A 409 11.11 7.29 -2.93
N ILE A 410 10.57 8.35 -2.33
CA ILE A 410 9.57 9.22 -2.95
C ILE A 410 10.14 10.63 -3.00
N PRO A 411 10.74 11.05 -4.11
CA PRO A 411 11.31 12.39 -4.23
C PRO A 411 10.26 13.49 -4.00
N ILE A 412 10.71 14.56 -3.35
CA ILE A 412 9.94 15.80 -3.20
C ILE A 412 10.36 16.75 -4.33
N LEU A 413 9.37 17.34 -4.98
CA LEU A 413 9.53 18.37 -5.99
C LEU A 413 9.02 19.72 -5.46
N ASP A 414 9.75 20.78 -5.77
CA ASP A 414 9.29 22.15 -5.56
C ASP A 414 8.26 22.58 -6.65
N ALA A 415 7.75 23.80 -6.52
CA ALA A 415 6.78 24.36 -7.47
C ALA A 415 7.33 24.52 -8.90
N ASN A 416 8.65 24.50 -9.06
CA ASN A 416 9.39 24.69 -10.32
C ASN A 416 9.79 23.36 -10.99
N GLY A 417 9.48 22.22 -10.38
CA GLY A 417 9.82 20.89 -10.88
C GLY A 417 11.25 20.44 -10.55
N ASN A 418 11.93 21.08 -9.59
CA ASN A 418 13.25 20.64 -9.12
C ASN A 418 13.12 19.60 -8.01
N ILE A 419 14.03 18.62 -7.99
CA ILE A 419 14.17 17.70 -6.85
C ILE A 419 14.74 18.46 -5.66
N VAL A 420 14.12 18.26 -4.51
CA VAL A 420 14.49 18.90 -3.26
C VAL A 420 15.38 17.97 -2.44
N MET A 421 16.55 18.47 -2.05
CA MET A 421 17.48 17.75 -1.16
C MET A 421 18.09 18.71 -0.13
N PRO A 422 18.49 18.22 1.06
CA PRO A 422 19.18 19.04 2.06
C PRO A 422 20.37 19.84 1.51
N HIS A 423 21.16 19.23 0.60
CA HIS A 423 22.32 19.87 0.02
C HIS A 423 22.01 20.93 -1.05
N PHE A 424 20.78 20.95 -1.59
CA PHE A 424 20.29 22.02 -2.47
C PHE A 424 19.69 23.19 -1.67
N LEU A 425 19.01 22.89 -0.56
CA LEU A 425 18.27 23.89 0.22
C LEU A 425 19.17 24.83 1.05
N PHE A 426 20.16 24.28 1.76
CA PHE A 426 20.82 25.03 2.84
C PHE A 426 22.21 25.55 2.46
N LYS A 427 22.29 26.80 1.98
CA LYS A 427 23.57 27.49 1.70
C LYS A 427 24.51 27.54 2.91
N LYS A 428 24.01 27.76 4.12
CA LYS A 428 24.83 27.82 5.35
C LYS A 428 24.96 26.44 5.99
N PHE A 429 26.19 25.98 6.22
CA PHE A 429 26.47 24.68 6.85
C PHE A 429 25.79 24.49 8.21
N LYS A 430 25.68 25.55 9.03
CA LYS A 430 24.98 25.48 10.33
C LYS A 430 23.52 25.05 10.19
N LYS A 431 22.81 25.51 9.14
CA LYS A 431 21.43 25.09 8.84
C LYS A 431 21.42 23.65 8.31
N LEU A 432 22.32 23.30 7.39
CA LEU A 432 22.46 21.94 6.87
C LEU A 432 22.66 20.92 7.99
N LYS A 433 23.58 21.18 8.93
CA LYS A 433 23.85 20.31 10.08
C LYS A 433 22.66 20.17 11.01
N LYS A 434 21.86 21.23 11.19
CA LYS A 434 20.60 21.16 11.95
C LYS A 434 19.56 20.28 11.25
N CYS A 435 19.42 20.42 9.93
CA CYS A 435 18.57 19.56 9.10
C CYS A 435 19.01 18.09 9.19
N ALA A 436 20.29 17.78 9.01
CA ALA A 436 20.79 16.40 9.11
C ALA A 436 20.47 15.77 10.48
N ARG A 437 20.65 16.51 11.59
CA ARG A 437 20.26 16.07 12.93
C ARG A 437 18.76 15.87 13.11
N HIS A 438 17.96 16.74 12.48
CA HIS A 438 16.49 16.62 12.50
C HIS A 438 16.03 15.35 11.80
N ILE A 439 16.57 15.05 10.61
CA ILE A 439 16.29 13.82 9.88
C ILE A 439 16.79 12.59 10.64
N GLU A 440 17.94 12.68 11.31
CA GLU A 440 18.49 11.58 12.12
C GLU A 440 17.57 11.22 13.31
N LYS A 441 16.92 12.22 13.92
CA LYS A 441 15.87 12.00 14.92
C LYS A 441 14.56 11.48 14.31
N ASN A 442 14.18 12.02 13.15
CA ASN A 442 12.94 11.68 12.45
C ASN A 442 13.23 10.87 11.18
N LYS A 443 13.71 9.63 11.36
CA LYS A 443 14.20 8.79 10.26
C LYS A 443 13.12 8.46 9.20
N THR A 444 11.84 8.65 9.49
CA THR A 444 10.75 8.52 8.51
C THR A 444 10.92 9.46 7.32
N ILE A 445 11.55 10.62 7.51
CA ILE A 445 11.85 11.59 6.43
C ILE A 445 12.85 11.01 5.42
N LEU A 446 13.66 10.00 5.79
CA LEU A 446 14.58 9.33 4.86
C LEU A 446 13.88 8.75 3.64
N ARG A 447 12.59 8.40 3.74
CA ARG A 447 11.78 7.96 2.60
C ARG A 447 11.74 9.00 1.47
N HIS A 448 11.93 10.28 1.78
CA HIS A 448 11.84 11.38 0.82
C HIS A 448 13.20 11.86 0.28
N ILE A 449 14.29 11.19 0.66
CA ILE A 449 15.62 11.45 0.10
C ILE A 449 15.72 10.71 -1.23
N ASP A 450 15.87 11.46 -2.32
CA ASP A 450 16.05 10.91 -3.66
C ASP A 450 17.38 10.15 -3.78
N VAL A 451 17.32 8.93 -4.31
CA VAL A 451 18.46 8.02 -4.38
C VAL A 451 19.51 8.53 -5.38
N ASN A 452 19.10 9.05 -6.53
CA ASN A 452 20.03 9.52 -7.56
C ASN A 452 20.80 10.76 -7.10
N GLU A 453 20.11 11.77 -6.58
CA GLU A 453 20.74 12.99 -6.09
C GLU A 453 21.64 12.71 -4.87
N MET A 454 21.21 11.82 -3.99
CA MET A 454 22.02 11.34 -2.88
C MET A 454 23.32 10.68 -3.36
N ILE A 455 23.25 9.78 -4.35
CA ILE A 455 24.43 9.09 -4.89
C ILE A 455 25.38 10.08 -5.55
N LYS A 456 24.88 11.06 -6.32
CA LYS A 456 25.70 12.12 -6.91
C LYS A 456 26.49 12.87 -5.83
N PHE A 457 25.83 13.21 -4.72
CA PHE A 457 26.48 13.82 -3.56
C PHE A 457 27.57 12.92 -2.95
N ILE A 458 27.23 11.68 -2.64
CA ILE A 458 28.17 10.69 -2.07
C ILE A 458 29.42 10.55 -2.95
N ILE A 459 29.25 10.38 -4.27
CA ILE A 459 30.36 10.19 -5.20
C ILE A 459 31.23 11.44 -5.29
N TYR A 460 30.63 12.62 -5.33
CA TYR A 460 31.37 13.87 -5.45
C TYR A 460 32.27 14.11 -4.23
N VAL A 461 31.71 13.98 -3.01
CA VAL A 461 32.44 14.14 -1.75
C VAL A 461 33.59 13.14 -1.64
N ASN A 462 33.34 11.88 -1.99
CA ASN A 462 34.35 10.82 -1.98
C ASN A 462 35.46 11.04 -3.01
N LYS A 463 35.10 11.43 -4.26
CA LYS A 463 36.07 11.68 -5.33
C LYS A 463 37.01 12.84 -4.99
N LYS A 464 36.49 13.88 -4.32
CA LYS A 464 37.27 15.04 -3.89
C LYS A 464 37.99 14.86 -2.56
N LYS A 465 37.76 13.73 -1.86
CA LYS A 465 38.32 13.44 -0.54
C LYS A 465 38.06 14.56 0.49
N TYR A 466 36.86 15.13 0.48
CA TYR A 466 36.43 16.16 1.45
C TYR A 466 36.08 15.61 2.86
N ILE A 467 36.44 14.36 3.12
CA ILE A 467 36.19 13.64 4.39
C ILE A 467 37.42 12.81 4.73
N SER A 468 37.58 12.47 6.02
CA SER A 468 38.68 11.64 6.47
C SER A 468 38.63 10.21 5.90
N GLY A 469 39.80 9.57 5.82
CA GLY A 469 39.98 8.26 5.18
C GLY A 469 39.02 7.18 5.68
N GLN A 470 38.75 7.13 6.98
CA GLN A 470 37.84 6.16 7.59
C GLN A 470 36.38 6.28 7.11
N TYR A 471 35.97 7.45 6.62
CA TYR A 471 34.62 7.68 6.11
C TYR A 471 34.54 7.60 4.58
N LEU A 472 35.67 7.32 3.90
CA LEU A 472 35.64 7.07 2.46
C LEU A 472 34.83 5.80 2.16
N LEU A 473 34.15 5.81 1.03
CA LEU A 473 33.23 4.77 0.57
C LEU A 473 33.83 3.36 0.62
N GLU A 474 35.12 3.22 0.31
CA GLU A 474 35.83 1.94 0.30
C GLU A 474 36.03 1.35 1.71
N ASN A 475 36.11 2.22 2.73
CA ASN A 475 36.36 1.86 4.12
C ASN A 475 35.09 1.88 4.99
N TYR A 476 34.01 2.50 4.52
CA TYR A 476 32.77 2.65 5.29
C TYR A 476 31.90 1.39 5.29
N PHE A 477 31.84 0.68 4.16
CA PHE A 477 31.08 -0.56 4.03
C PHE A 477 32.04 -1.75 4.00
N ASP A 478 31.90 -2.69 4.92
CA ASP A 478 32.75 -3.87 5.01
C ASP A 478 32.39 -4.89 3.92
N ASN A 479 31.10 -5.20 3.77
CA ASN A 479 30.61 -6.18 2.81
C ASN A 479 29.58 -5.61 1.82
N PHE A 480 29.27 -6.38 0.77
CA PHE A 480 28.27 -6.00 -0.21
C PHE A 480 26.85 -6.11 0.35
N GLU A 481 26.66 -7.04 1.28
CA GLU A 481 25.43 -7.30 2.00
C GLU A 481 24.94 -6.10 2.80
N ASP A 482 25.87 -5.24 3.25
CA ASP A 482 25.61 -4.06 4.08
C ASP A 482 25.16 -2.84 3.24
N ILE A 483 25.30 -2.92 1.91
CA ILE A 483 24.98 -1.83 0.98
C ILE A 483 23.52 -1.94 0.58
N GLU A 484 22.65 -1.33 1.38
CA GLU A 484 21.22 -1.20 1.14
C GLU A 484 20.86 0.27 0.93
N ILE A 485 19.68 0.56 0.37
CA ILE A 485 19.23 1.95 0.18
C ILE A 485 19.17 2.71 1.51
N ILE A 486 18.75 2.04 2.59
CA ILE A 486 18.69 2.67 3.91
C ILE A 486 20.08 2.96 4.49
N SER A 487 21.05 2.06 4.32
CA SER A 487 22.41 2.28 4.81
C SER A 487 23.12 3.38 4.01
N LEU A 488 22.85 3.51 2.71
CA LEU A 488 23.30 4.62 1.88
C LEU A 488 22.70 5.97 2.31
N LYS A 489 21.41 5.99 2.67
CA LYS A 489 20.74 7.19 3.21
C LYS A 489 21.34 7.63 4.55
N ILE A 490 21.64 6.69 5.43
CA ILE A 490 22.33 6.96 6.70
C ILE A 490 23.74 7.49 6.44
N TYR A 491 24.48 6.87 5.51
CA TYR A 491 25.80 7.35 5.12
C TYR A 491 25.76 8.77 4.55
N TYR A 492 24.77 9.09 3.71
CA TYR A 492 24.55 10.46 3.21
C TYR A 492 24.35 11.48 4.33
N LEU A 493 23.48 11.21 5.32
CA LEU A 493 23.30 12.10 6.47
C LEU A 493 24.59 12.30 7.26
N ARG A 494 25.40 11.24 7.40
CA ARG A 494 26.70 11.31 8.04
C ARG A 494 27.64 12.23 7.25
N LEU A 495 27.70 12.10 5.93
CA LEU A 495 28.51 12.97 5.07
C LEU A 495 28.09 14.44 5.17
N LEU A 496 26.78 14.74 5.16
CA LEU A 496 26.29 16.11 5.35
C LEU A 496 26.81 16.76 6.63
N SER A 497 27.04 15.96 7.67
CA SER A 497 27.54 16.45 8.97
C SER A 497 29.06 16.63 9.03
N LEU A 498 29.81 16.06 8.08
CA LEU A 498 31.28 16.02 8.07
C LEU A 498 31.93 17.01 7.10
N VAL A 499 31.22 17.47 6.08
CA VAL A 499 31.76 18.33 5.00
C VAL A 499 31.87 19.82 5.34
N LYS A 500 32.08 20.17 6.62
CA LYS A 500 32.05 21.57 7.11
C LYS A 500 32.98 22.48 6.33
N ASP A 501 34.24 22.06 6.17
CA ASP A 501 35.33 22.92 5.71
C ASP A 501 35.26 23.20 4.21
N ASN A 502 34.63 22.31 3.44
CA ASN A 502 34.49 22.42 1.98
C ASN A 502 33.05 22.73 1.54
N TRP A 503 32.16 23.09 2.48
CA TRP A 503 30.72 23.22 2.18
C TRP A 503 30.42 24.27 1.11
N SER A 504 31.13 25.40 1.10
CA SER A 504 30.91 26.47 0.12
C SER A 504 31.13 25.99 -1.32
N ASP A 505 32.20 25.22 -1.55
CA ASP A 505 32.53 24.68 -2.88
C ASP A 505 31.54 23.60 -3.30
N ILE A 506 31.18 22.71 -2.37
CA ILE A 506 30.19 21.66 -2.59
C ILE A 506 28.85 22.28 -2.97
N TYR A 507 28.38 23.25 -2.19
CA TYR A 507 27.10 23.91 -2.44
C TYR A 507 27.10 24.58 -3.83
N LYS A 508 28.16 25.33 -4.17
CA LYS A 508 28.28 25.97 -5.49
C LYS A 508 28.21 24.95 -6.63
N TYR A 509 28.96 23.86 -6.54
CA TYR A 509 28.96 22.79 -7.54
C TYR A 509 27.55 22.20 -7.76
N PHE A 510 26.81 21.93 -6.69
CA PHE A 510 25.48 21.33 -6.79
C PHE A 510 24.41 22.32 -7.28
N GLN A 511 24.54 23.62 -7.01
CA GLN A 511 23.66 24.63 -7.60
C GLN A 511 23.87 24.75 -9.11
N GLU A 512 25.11 24.77 -9.59
CA GLU A 512 25.45 24.85 -11.03
C GLU A 512 25.01 23.60 -11.82
N LYS A 513 24.94 22.45 -11.16
CA LYS A 513 24.55 21.17 -11.77
C LYS A 513 23.11 20.79 -11.49
N ASN A 514 22.34 21.63 -10.81
CA ASN A 514 20.93 21.37 -10.53
C ASN A 514 20.15 21.33 -11.84
N ARG A 515 19.33 20.30 -12.03
CA ARG A 515 18.51 20.12 -13.22
C ARG A 515 17.08 19.84 -12.78
N LYS A 516 16.14 20.47 -13.48
CA LYS A 516 14.72 20.19 -13.33
C LYS A 516 14.43 18.74 -13.70
N MET A 517 13.57 18.10 -12.92
CA MET A 517 13.00 16.80 -13.27
C MET A 517 11.88 16.95 -14.30
N TYR A 518 11.06 17.99 -14.12
CA TYR A 518 10.00 18.37 -15.06
C TYR A 518 10.07 19.87 -15.34
N ASP A 519 9.72 20.28 -16.56
CA ASP A 519 9.70 21.70 -16.95
C ASP A 519 8.69 22.50 -16.13
N SER A 520 7.52 21.89 -15.89
CA SER A 520 6.40 22.37 -15.10
C SER A 520 5.69 21.21 -14.40
N VAL A 521 5.03 21.52 -13.29
CA VAL A 521 4.23 20.58 -12.47
C VAL A 521 2.91 21.22 -12.02
N ILE A 522 2.37 22.14 -12.83
CA ILE A 522 1.22 22.98 -12.46
C ILE A 522 -0.05 22.52 -13.19
N LYS A 523 0.02 22.45 -14.52
CA LYS A 523 -1.12 22.22 -15.42
C LYS A 523 -1.33 20.73 -15.63
N ILE A 524 -1.67 20.03 -14.56
CA ILE A 524 -1.77 18.56 -14.57
C ILE A 524 -2.95 18.01 -15.35
N THR A 525 -3.95 18.81 -15.72
CA THR A 525 -5.03 18.34 -16.60
C THR A 525 -4.69 18.50 -18.09
N THR A 526 -3.56 19.11 -18.43
CA THR A 526 -3.12 19.35 -19.82
C THR A 526 -1.63 19.04 -19.99
N THR A 527 -0.76 20.03 -20.16
CA THR A 527 0.65 19.83 -20.57
C THR A 527 1.49 19.02 -19.58
N ASP A 528 1.12 19.01 -18.31
CA ASP A 528 1.90 18.35 -17.25
C ASP A 528 1.28 17.01 -16.84
N SER A 529 0.18 16.57 -17.47
CA SER A 529 -0.57 15.36 -17.10
C SER A 529 0.29 14.10 -17.21
N TYR A 530 1.17 14.04 -18.22
CA TYR A 530 2.04 12.89 -18.49
C TYR A 530 2.94 12.51 -17.31
N SER A 531 3.23 13.50 -16.45
CA SER A 531 4.08 13.34 -15.29
C SER A 531 3.40 12.57 -14.14
N LEU A 532 2.09 12.33 -14.22
CA LEU A 532 1.33 11.49 -13.29
C LEU A 532 1.17 10.09 -13.90
N THR A 533 1.76 9.11 -13.23
CA THR A 533 1.98 7.77 -13.76
C THR A 533 1.39 6.68 -12.85
N GLU A 534 1.01 5.55 -13.45
CA GLU A 534 0.61 4.27 -12.83
C GLU A 534 -0.59 4.26 -11.86
N GLY A 535 -1.06 5.40 -11.37
CA GLY A 535 -2.20 5.44 -10.46
C GLY A 535 -2.65 6.85 -10.06
N PRO A 536 -3.69 6.91 -9.21
CA PRO A 536 -4.35 8.15 -8.83
C PRO A 536 -3.40 9.12 -8.12
N THR A 537 -3.70 10.40 -8.27
CA THR A 537 -3.02 11.50 -7.58
C THR A 537 -3.92 12.12 -6.52
N ILE A 538 -3.39 12.42 -5.34
CA ILE A 538 -4.09 13.22 -4.32
C ILE A 538 -3.59 14.66 -4.35
N PHE A 539 -4.50 15.64 -4.33
CA PHE A 539 -4.21 17.05 -4.22
C PHE A 539 -4.86 17.63 -2.96
N LEU A 540 -4.02 17.96 -1.97
CA LEU A 540 -4.48 18.54 -0.72
C LEU A 540 -4.44 20.06 -0.79
N THR A 541 -5.52 20.71 -0.38
CA THR A 541 -5.68 22.17 -0.39
C THR A 541 -6.69 22.60 0.67
N GLN A 542 -6.64 23.84 1.15
CA GLN A 542 -7.72 24.36 2.00
C GLN A 542 -8.98 24.68 1.17
N ASP A 543 -8.81 25.37 0.04
CA ASP A 543 -9.90 25.73 -0.86
C ASP A 543 -10.07 24.71 -2.00
N VAL A 544 -10.82 23.66 -1.68
CA VAL A 544 -11.06 22.52 -2.58
C VAL A 544 -11.85 22.93 -3.83
N LYS A 545 -12.91 23.74 -3.67
CA LYS A 545 -13.75 24.20 -4.81
C LYS A 545 -12.92 25.06 -5.77
N LYS A 546 -12.16 26.03 -5.27
CA LYS A 546 -11.31 26.88 -6.12
C LYS A 546 -10.27 26.10 -6.91
N THR A 547 -9.66 25.10 -6.28
CA THR A 547 -8.67 24.24 -6.94
C THR A 547 -9.30 23.36 -8.03
N ALA A 548 -10.47 22.79 -7.75
CA ALA A 548 -11.23 22.03 -8.74
C ALA A 548 -11.60 22.90 -9.95
N MET A 549 -12.12 24.11 -9.71
CA MET A 549 -12.48 25.05 -10.78
C MET A 549 -11.26 25.54 -11.58
N PHE A 550 -10.10 25.70 -10.92
CA PHE A 550 -8.85 26.01 -11.61
C PHE A 550 -8.50 24.90 -12.62
N TYR A 551 -8.57 23.63 -12.22
CA TYR A 551 -8.25 22.52 -13.11
C TYR A 551 -9.25 22.31 -14.23
N LEU A 552 -10.55 22.53 -13.96
CA LEU A 552 -11.57 22.56 -15.00
C LEU A 552 -11.27 23.63 -16.05
N ARG A 553 -10.95 24.87 -15.62
CA ARG A 553 -10.60 25.96 -16.52
C ARG A 553 -9.32 25.67 -17.32
N VAL A 554 -8.31 25.09 -16.69
CA VAL A 554 -7.04 24.74 -17.34
C VAL A 554 -7.22 23.69 -18.44
N SER A 555 -8.22 22.82 -18.32
CA SER A 555 -8.56 21.81 -19.33
C SER A 555 -9.14 22.39 -20.62
N ASN A 556 -9.55 23.66 -20.61
CA ASN A 556 -10.02 24.39 -21.79
C ASN A 556 -11.14 23.66 -22.55
N ILE A 557 -12.09 23.09 -21.80
CA ILE A 557 -13.29 22.42 -22.35
C ILE A 557 -14.29 23.51 -22.75
N PRO A 558 -14.82 23.52 -23.99
CA PRO A 558 -15.88 24.45 -24.40
C PRO A 558 -17.14 24.29 -23.54
N GLU A 559 -17.82 25.38 -23.23
CA GLU A 559 -19.07 25.35 -22.44
C GLU A 559 -20.16 24.51 -23.12
N ASP A 560 -20.27 24.63 -24.45
CA ASP A 560 -21.23 23.87 -25.27
C ASP A 560 -21.01 22.35 -25.23
N GLU A 561 -19.83 21.87 -24.83
CA GLU A 561 -19.53 20.44 -24.83
C GLU A 561 -20.44 19.67 -23.86
N LEU A 562 -20.65 20.18 -22.65
CA LEU A 562 -21.56 19.53 -21.70
C LEU A 562 -23.02 19.74 -22.08
N ASP A 563 -23.37 20.90 -22.64
CA ASP A 563 -24.73 21.16 -23.10
C ASP A 563 -25.13 20.17 -24.21
N ASN A 564 -24.22 19.88 -25.15
CA ASN A 564 -24.40 18.82 -26.14
C ASN A 564 -24.58 17.44 -25.48
N ILE A 565 -23.78 17.10 -24.47
CA ILE A 565 -23.91 15.81 -23.76
C ILE A 565 -25.26 15.72 -23.00
N LEU A 566 -25.71 16.81 -22.39
CA LEU A 566 -27.00 16.88 -21.70
C LEU A 566 -28.19 16.77 -22.69
N GLU A 567 -28.09 17.40 -23.87
CA GLU A 567 -29.08 17.28 -24.94
C GLU A 567 -29.18 15.84 -25.46
N ILE A 568 -28.03 15.20 -25.74
CA ILE A 568 -27.98 13.80 -26.16
C ILE A 568 -28.62 12.89 -25.10
N MET A 569 -28.42 13.17 -23.81
CA MET A 569 -29.03 12.39 -22.74
C MET A 569 -30.55 12.55 -22.69
N ALA A 570 -31.07 13.76 -22.84
CA ALA A 570 -32.51 14.00 -22.87
C ALA A 570 -33.17 13.23 -24.04
N GLU A 571 -32.54 13.25 -25.22
CA GLU A 571 -32.98 12.44 -26.36
C GLU A 571 -32.91 10.93 -26.07
N ASN A 572 -31.83 10.46 -25.44
CA ASN A 572 -31.67 9.05 -25.06
C ASN A 572 -32.74 8.60 -24.05
N GLU A 573 -33.11 9.43 -23.08
CA GLU A 573 -34.15 9.13 -22.09
C GLU A 573 -35.50 8.93 -22.77
N GLU A 574 -35.85 9.77 -23.75
CA GLU A 574 -37.06 9.59 -24.57
C GLU A 574 -37.03 8.27 -25.34
N TYR A 575 -35.92 7.94 -26.01
CA TYR A 575 -35.79 6.67 -26.73
C TYR A 575 -35.82 5.45 -25.80
N MET A 576 -35.29 5.56 -24.58
CA MET A 576 -35.32 4.50 -23.58
C MET A 576 -36.72 4.27 -23.03
N LEU A 577 -37.48 5.32 -22.75
CA LEU A 577 -38.89 5.22 -22.37
C LEU A 577 -39.72 4.58 -23.49
N GLU A 578 -39.51 5.01 -24.74
CA GLU A 578 -40.20 4.42 -25.90
C GLU A 578 -39.82 2.93 -26.08
N LEU A 579 -38.55 2.57 -25.86
CA LEU A 579 -38.11 1.18 -25.90
C LEU A 579 -38.79 0.34 -24.81
N GLU A 580 -38.91 0.86 -23.59
CA GLU A 580 -39.59 0.19 -22.48
C GLU A 580 -41.08 -0.02 -22.77
N GLU A 581 -41.75 0.96 -23.37
CA GLU A 581 -43.15 0.82 -23.81
C GLU A 581 -43.31 -0.27 -24.88
N VAL A 582 -42.42 -0.31 -25.87
CA VAL A 582 -42.41 -1.33 -26.94
C VAL A 582 -42.14 -2.73 -26.37
N GLU A 583 -41.23 -2.87 -25.41
CA GLU A 583 -40.92 -4.14 -24.73
C GLU A 583 -42.11 -4.62 -23.88
N LYS A 584 -42.75 -3.74 -23.09
CA LYS A 584 -43.98 -4.06 -22.33
C LYS A 584 -45.14 -4.46 -23.22
N ALA A 585 -45.32 -3.78 -24.36
CA ALA A 585 -46.37 -4.11 -25.32
C ALA A 585 -46.18 -5.53 -25.91
N GLU A 586 -44.94 -5.93 -26.19
CA GLU A 586 -44.61 -7.28 -26.66
C GLU A 586 -44.79 -8.34 -25.56
N GLU A 587 -44.44 -8.02 -24.32
CA GLU A 587 -44.65 -8.91 -23.16
C GLU A 587 -46.15 -9.18 -22.95
N HIS A 588 -46.97 -8.13 -22.94
CA HIS A 588 -48.43 -8.25 -22.90
C HIS A 588 -49.01 -9.01 -24.11
N ARG A 589 -48.40 -8.89 -25.29
CA ARG A 589 -48.80 -9.67 -26.47
C ARG A 589 -48.51 -11.16 -26.29
N LYS A 590 -47.32 -11.51 -25.79
CA LYS A 590 -46.92 -12.90 -25.50
C LYS A 590 -47.84 -13.55 -24.45
N ASP A 591 -48.19 -12.82 -23.40
CA ASP A 591 -49.10 -13.30 -22.35
C ASP A 591 -50.52 -13.58 -22.89
N LYS A 592 -51.00 -12.78 -23.85
CA LYS A 592 -52.31 -12.99 -24.49
C LYS A 592 -52.36 -14.16 -25.48
N ILE A 593 -51.22 -14.58 -26.03
CA ILE A 593 -51.13 -15.64 -27.06
C ILE A 593 -51.09 -17.05 -26.44
N GLY A 594 -50.72 -17.18 -25.16
CA GLY A 594 -50.73 -18.44 -24.41
C GLY A 594 -49.67 -19.45 -24.88
N SER A 595 -49.13 -20.22 -23.93
CA SER A 595 -48.01 -21.15 -24.16
C SER A 595 -48.30 -22.32 -25.12
N GLU A 596 -49.57 -22.61 -25.43
CA GLU A 596 -49.97 -23.75 -26.28
C GLU A 596 -49.81 -23.49 -27.79
N THR A 597 -49.80 -22.22 -28.24
CA THR A 597 -49.74 -21.84 -29.66
C THR A 597 -48.31 -21.69 -30.17
N LEU A 598 -47.36 -21.31 -29.30
CA LEU A 598 -45.94 -21.08 -29.62
C LEU A 598 -45.16 -22.36 -29.96
N ALA A 599 -45.62 -23.53 -29.47
CA ALA A 599 -44.92 -24.81 -29.66
C ALA A 599 -45.30 -25.55 -30.96
N LYS A 600 -46.40 -25.17 -31.63
CA LYS A 600 -46.89 -25.86 -32.84
C LYS A 600 -46.39 -25.27 -34.15
N ASP A 601 -45.69 -24.14 -34.13
CA ASP A 601 -45.35 -23.39 -35.35
C ASP A 601 -43.84 -23.37 -35.67
N HIS A 602 -43.20 -24.54 -35.59
CA HIS A 602 -41.86 -24.75 -36.14
C HIS A 602 -41.85 -24.97 -37.67
N SER A 603 -42.97 -24.72 -38.37
CA SER A 603 -43.02 -24.81 -39.83
C SER A 603 -42.69 -23.46 -40.47
N LYS A 604 -41.65 -23.44 -41.32
CA LYS A 604 -41.16 -22.28 -42.07
C LYS A 604 -42.16 -21.84 -43.16
N ASN A 605 -43.39 -21.46 -42.81
CA ASN A 605 -44.33 -20.85 -43.75
C ASN A 605 -44.42 -19.33 -43.52
N ILE A 606 -43.83 -18.60 -44.46
CA ILE A 606 -43.48 -17.15 -44.46
C ILE A 606 -44.72 -16.22 -44.56
N LYS A 607 -45.92 -16.65 -44.11
CA LYS A 607 -47.17 -15.87 -44.29
C LYS A 607 -48.17 -15.93 -43.11
N SER A 608 -47.70 -15.90 -41.86
CA SER A 608 -48.56 -15.52 -40.74
C SER A 608 -48.38 -14.03 -40.42
N ASP A 609 -49.48 -13.33 -40.13
CA ASP A 609 -49.43 -11.93 -39.71
C ASP A 609 -48.64 -11.76 -38.40
N GLU A 610 -48.54 -12.81 -37.58
CA GLU A 610 -47.73 -12.83 -36.36
C GLU A 610 -46.22 -12.75 -36.62
N PHE A 611 -45.70 -13.47 -37.63
CA PHE A 611 -44.28 -13.37 -37.96
C PHE A 611 -43.92 -11.96 -38.48
N LYS A 612 -44.84 -11.32 -39.21
CA LYS A 612 -44.67 -9.92 -39.65
C LYS A 612 -44.68 -8.94 -38.47
N ILE A 613 -45.56 -9.14 -37.49
CA ILE A 613 -45.63 -8.32 -36.27
C ILE A 613 -44.35 -8.48 -35.44
N TYR A 614 -43.87 -9.71 -35.27
CA TYR A 614 -42.62 -9.98 -34.56
C TYR A 614 -41.39 -9.40 -35.31
N GLN A 615 -41.35 -9.51 -36.63
CA GLN A 615 -40.33 -8.85 -37.46
C GLN A 615 -40.39 -7.31 -37.36
N ALA A 616 -41.59 -6.73 -37.28
CA ALA A 616 -41.78 -5.30 -37.09
C ALA A 616 -41.31 -4.85 -35.70
N TYR A 617 -41.61 -5.63 -34.65
CA TYR A 617 -41.07 -5.43 -33.30
C TYR A 617 -39.54 -5.47 -33.31
N LEU A 618 -38.92 -6.52 -33.86
CA LEU A 618 -37.46 -6.63 -33.93
C LEU A 618 -36.81 -5.46 -34.69
N LYS A 619 -37.43 -5.00 -35.80
CA LYS A 619 -36.97 -3.82 -36.52
C LYS A 619 -37.12 -2.54 -35.71
N ARG A 620 -38.20 -2.38 -34.95
CA ARG A 620 -38.44 -1.21 -34.11
C ARG A 620 -37.47 -1.16 -32.92
N VAL A 621 -37.25 -2.29 -32.25
CA VAL A 621 -36.24 -2.42 -31.18
C VAL A 621 -34.84 -2.14 -31.72
N ALA A 622 -34.46 -2.72 -32.87
CA ALA A 622 -33.17 -2.45 -33.48
C ALA A 622 -33.01 -0.97 -33.88
N TYR A 623 -34.08 -0.33 -34.36
CA TYR A 623 -34.10 1.10 -34.67
C TYR A 623 -33.91 1.98 -33.42
N LEU A 624 -34.65 1.72 -32.35
CA LEU A 624 -34.55 2.47 -31.10
C LEU A 624 -33.18 2.28 -30.43
N LYS A 625 -32.67 1.04 -30.39
CA LYS A 625 -31.32 0.75 -29.89
C LYS A 625 -30.22 1.40 -30.73
N ALA A 626 -30.41 1.58 -32.02
CA ALA A 626 -29.46 2.29 -32.89
C ALA A 626 -29.53 3.83 -32.76
N LYS A 627 -30.61 4.36 -32.17
CA LYS A 627 -30.81 5.80 -31.94
C LYS A 627 -30.25 6.28 -30.61
N ILE A 628 -30.17 5.39 -29.63
CA ILE A 628 -29.51 5.66 -28.34
C ILE A 628 -28.02 5.88 -28.59
N GLN A 629 -27.55 7.08 -28.30
CA GLN A 629 -26.14 7.46 -28.46
C GLN A 629 -25.37 7.19 -27.15
N THR A 630 -24.09 6.82 -27.26
CA THR A 630 -23.25 6.70 -26.07
C THR A 630 -22.96 8.09 -25.51
N ILE A 631 -23.21 8.28 -24.22
CA ILE A 631 -22.95 9.53 -23.49
C ILE A 631 -21.52 9.46 -22.97
N GLU A 632 -20.57 10.11 -23.64
CA GLU A 632 -19.17 10.15 -23.20
C GLU A 632 -18.55 11.53 -23.41
N LEU A 633 -17.74 11.96 -22.45
CA LEU A 633 -16.87 13.13 -22.64
C LEU A 633 -15.79 12.79 -23.66
N SER A 634 -15.56 13.67 -24.64
CA SER A 634 -14.52 13.45 -25.65
C SER A 634 -13.18 13.11 -25.00
N SER A 635 -12.58 11.99 -25.42
CA SER A 635 -11.36 11.46 -24.81
C SER A 635 -10.19 12.47 -24.82
N LYS A 636 -10.17 13.45 -25.73
CA LYS A 636 -9.17 14.53 -25.75
C LYS A 636 -9.18 15.41 -24.48
N TYR A 637 -10.27 15.43 -23.71
CA TYR A 637 -10.38 16.15 -22.44
C TYR A 637 -10.14 15.25 -21.21
N ILE A 638 -10.04 13.93 -21.40
CA ILE A 638 -9.72 12.98 -20.34
C ILE A 638 -8.18 12.95 -20.19
N PRO A 639 -7.61 13.40 -19.06
CA PRO A 639 -6.17 13.50 -18.90
C PRO A 639 -5.46 12.17 -19.14
N ASN A 640 -4.37 12.18 -19.92
CA ASN A 640 -3.57 11.01 -20.28
C ASN A 640 -4.27 9.91 -21.08
N SER A 641 -5.47 10.16 -21.62
CA SER A 641 -6.00 9.31 -22.69
C SER A 641 -5.10 9.38 -23.94
N GLU A 642 -5.25 8.44 -24.87
CA GLU A 642 -4.47 8.50 -26.12
C GLU A 642 -4.70 9.80 -26.91
N ALA A 643 -5.94 10.25 -27.01
CA ALA A 643 -6.28 11.49 -27.72
C ALA A 643 -5.71 12.72 -27.00
N HIS A 644 -5.81 12.75 -25.67
CA HIS A 644 -5.26 13.82 -24.84
C HIS A 644 -3.73 13.91 -24.95
N ILE A 645 -3.03 12.77 -24.90
CA ILE A 645 -1.57 12.71 -25.07
C ILE A 645 -1.15 13.25 -26.43
N ARG A 646 -1.89 12.89 -27.49
CA ARG A 646 -1.63 13.41 -28.84
C ARG A 646 -1.81 14.92 -28.91
N GLU A 647 -2.64 15.53 -28.08
CA GLU A 647 -2.82 16.99 -28.09
C GLU A 647 -1.77 17.70 -27.23
N TRP A 648 -1.53 17.20 -26.01
CA TRP A 648 -0.82 17.94 -24.98
C TRP A 648 0.61 17.46 -24.69
N SER A 649 0.99 16.23 -25.08
CA SER A 649 2.21 15.56 -24.58
C SER A 649 3.03 14.80 -25.66
N LYS A 650 2.91 15.15 -26.95
CA LYS A 650 3.55 14.41 -28.08
C LYS A 650 5.04 14.09 -27.91
N GLU A 651 5.82 15.02 -27.36
CA GLU A 651 7.29 14.90 -27.24
C GLU A 651 7.75 14.37 -25.87
N LYS A 652 6.81 13.98 -25.00
CA LYS A 652 7.09 13.54 -23.64
C LYS A 652 7.06 12.02 -23.54
N ASN A 653 7.73 11.47 -22.53
CA ASN A 653 7.65 10.04 -22.24
C ASN A 653 6.32 9.76 -21.53
N THR A 654 5.39 9.09 -22.23
CA THR A 654 4.04 8.79 -21.76
C THR A 654 3.79 7.30 -21.50
N SER A 655 4.82 6.46 -21.60
CA SER A 655 4.71 4.99 -21.49
C SER A 655 4.07 4.47 -20.20
N LYS A 656 4.05 5.28 -19.14
CA LYS A 656 3.49 4.95 -17.83
C LYS A 656 2.38 5.91 -17.38
N SER A 657 1.96 6.83 -18.23
CA SER A 657 0.98 7.85 -17.87
C SER A 657 -0.34 7.21 -17.45
N PHE A 658 -0.96 7.74 -16.40
CA PHE A 658 -2.18 7.19 -15.84
C PHE A 658 -3.38 8.02 -16.25
N SER A 659 -4.41 7.37 -16.79
CA SER A 659 -5.72 7.94 -17.11
C SER A 659 -6.77 7.34 -16.18
N SER A 660 -7.89 8.04 -16.00
CA SER A 660 -9.06 7.46 -15.36
C SER A 660 -9.70 6.36 -16.20
N ASP A 661 -10.48 5.52 -15.54
CA ASP A 661 -11.21 4.39 -16.12
C ASP A 661 -12.63 4.39 -15.53
N ILE A 662 -13.58 4.99 -16.23
CA ILE A 662 -14.97 5.13 -15.77
C ILE A 662 -15.86 4.39 -16.76
N GLU A 663 -16.59 3.41 -16.25
CA GLU A 663 -17.50 2.56 -17.02
C GLU A 663 -18.79 3.34 -17.39
N ASP A 664 -19.39 2.99 -18.52
CA ASP A 664 -20.58 3.65 -19.08
C ASP A 664 -21.76 3.71 -18.09
N ASP A 665 -21.95 2.67 -17.26
CA ASP A 665 -23.00 2.63 -16.25
C ASP A 665 -22.78 3.67 -15.13
N VAL A 666 -21.52 4.00 -14.85
CA VAL A 666 -21.16 5.05 -13.89
C VAL A 666 -21.30 6.42 -14.55
N VAL A 667 -20.94 6.55 -15.82
CA VAL A 667 -21.16 7.79 -16.59
C VAL A 667 -22.64 8.16 -16.59
N GLU A 668 -23.52 7.21 -16.89
CA GLU A 668 -24.96 7.41 -16.83
C GLU A 668 -25.42 7.90 -15.45
N LYS A 669 -24.99 7.24 -14.38
CA LYS A 669 -25.29 7.65 -12.99
C LYS A 669 -24.81 9.07 -12.67
N ILE A 670 -23.61 9.43 -13.13
CA ILE A 670 -23.05 10.77 -12.94
C ILE A 670 -23.93 11.83 -13.59
N MET A 671 -24.49 11.53 -14.76
CA MET A 671 -25.28 12.48 -15.52
C MET A 671 -26.66 12.73 -14.88
N TYR A 672 -27.27 11.73 -14.23
CA TYR A 672 -28.50 11.89 -13.45
C TYR A 672 -28.32 12.61 -12.11
N LEU A 673 -27.08 12.85 -11.65
CA LEU A 673 -26.85 13.54 -10.39
C LEU A 673 -27.44 14.95 -10.42
N ASN A 674 -28.18 15.30 -9.36
CA ASN A 674 -28.63 16.66 -9.14
C ASN A 674 -27.51 17.49 -8.47
N VAL A 675 -26.53 17.93 -9.27
CA VAL A 675 -25.35 18.72 -8.87
C VAL A 675 -24.97 19.73 -9.98
N GLU A 676 -24.17 20.77 -9.64
CA GLU A 676 -23.69 21.75 -10.64
C GLU A 676 -22.93 21.06 -11.80
N LYS A 677 -23.06 21.62 -13.00
CA LYS A 677 -22.50 21.11 -14.26
C LYS A 677 -21.01 20.78 -14.15
N GLU A 678 -20.27 21.65 -13.47
CA GLU A 678 -18.83 21.56 -13.26
C GLU A 678 -18.44 20.28 -12.50
N TRP A 679 -19.23 19.84 -11.53
CA TRP A 679 -18.96 18.63 -10.75
C TRP A 679 -19.13 17.35 -11.57
N LYS A 680 -20.10 17.37 -12.50
CA LYS A 680 -20.29 16.26 -13.46
C LYS A 680 -19.08 16.16 -14.39
N ILE A 681 -18.67 17.27 -15.00
CA ILE A 681 -17.50 17.30 -15.90
C ILE A 681 -16.24 16.84 -15.18
N LEU A 682 -16.01 17.32 -13.96
CA LEU A 682 -14.88 16.88 -13.15
C LEU A 682 -14.89 15.37 -12.94
N LEU A 683 -16.02 14.77 -12.57
CA LEU A 683 -16.11 13.31 -12.43
C LEU A 683 -15.87 12.59 -13.75
N LEU A 684 -16.44 13.05 -14.87
CA LEU A 684 -16.21 12.45 -16.20
C LEU A 684 -14.75 12.53 -16.65
N MET A 685 -14.03 13.58 -16.27
CA MET A 685 -12.57 13.69 -16.47
C MET A 685 -11.76 12.77 -15.53
N GLY A 686 -12.41 12.05 -14.61
CA GLY A 686 -11.74 11.28 -13.58
C GLY A 686 -11.24 12.09 -12.39
N ILE A 687 -11.77 13.29 -12.16
CA ILE A 687 -11.42 14.17 -11.05
C ILE A 687 -12.50 14.09 -9.96
N GLY A 688 -12.22 13.36 -8.89
CA GLY A 688 -13.07 13.31 -7.70
C GLY A 688 -12.79 14.48 -6.76
N VAL A 689 -13.84 15.15 -6.28
CA VAL A 689 -13.68 16.28 -5.35
C VAL A 689 -14.32 15.99 -4.00
N PHE A 690 -13.49 15.95 -2.97
CA PHE A 690 -13.89 15.61 -1.61
C PHE A 690 -14.26 16.89 -0.84
N VAL A 691 -15.51 17.30 -0.96
CA VAL A 691 -16.12 18.37 -0.17
C VAL A 691 -17.32 17.82 0.60
N LYS A 692 -17.72 18.50 1.68
CA LYS A 692 -19.02 18.23 2.31
C LYS A 692 -20.10 18.67 1.32
N HIS A 693 -20.59 17.73 0.53
CA HIS A 693 -21.59 17.95 -0.52
C HIS A 693 -22.99 17.61 0.02
N GLU A 694 -24.02 18.34 -0.41
CA GLU A 694 -25.40 18.08 0.00
C GLU A 694 -25.96 16.80 -0.64
N ASN A 695 -25.59 16.56 -1.91
CA ASN A 695 -25.90 15.34 -2.64
C ASN A 695 -25.04 14.15 -2.14
N LYS A 696 -25.69 13.15 -1.53
CA LYS A 696 -25.05 11.92 -1.03
C LYS A 696 -24.60 10.98 -2.15
N GLU A 697 -25.37 10.88 -3.22
CA GLU A 697 -25.09 9.98 -4.35
C GLU A 697 -23.78 10.37 -5.05
N TYR A 698 -23.52 11.67 -5.24
CA TYR A 698 -22.24 12.17 -5.74
C TYR A 698 -21.07 11.65 -4.88
N MET A 699 -21.20 11.77 -3.55
CA MET A 699 -20.16 11.35 -2.62
C MET A 699 -19.94 9.84 -2.65
N ASP A 700 -21.00 9.06 -2.82
CA ASP A 700 -20.92 7.61 -2.86
C ASP A 700 -20.29 7.11 -4.17
N ILE A 701 -20.65 7.69 -5.32
CA ILE A 701 -20.00 7.41 -6.61
C ILE A 701 -18.51 7.76 -6.54
N MET A 702 -18.17 8.96 -6.07
CA MET A 702 -16.78 9.42 -5.97
C MET A 702 -15.96 8.52 -5.03
N LYS A 703 -16.50 8.13 -3.87
CA LYS A 703 -15.83 7.19 -2.94
C LYS A 703 -15.62 5.83 -3.58
N LYS A 704 -16.63 5.28 -4.27
CA LYS A 704 -16.53 4.00 -4.98
C LYS A 704 -15.40 4.05 -6.02
N LEU A 705 -15.38 5.09 -6.87
CA LEU A 705 -14.32 5.26 -7.87
C LEU A 705 -12.93 5.46 -7.24
N ALA A 706 -12.85 6.12 -6.08
CA ALA A 706 -11.61 6.25 -5.32
C ALA A 706 -11.14 4.89 -4.75
N GLU A 707 -12.06 4.05 -4.24
CA GLU A 707 -11.78 2.68 -3.74
C GLU A 707 -11.25 1.78 -4.84
N GLU A 708 -11.86 1.86 -6.02
CA GLU A 708 -11.47 1.09 -7.19
C GLU A 708 -10.23 1.65 -7.91
N GLN A 709 -9.65 2.78 -7.43
CA GLN A 709 -8.53 3.49 -8.05
C GLN A 709 -8.78 3.90 -9.51
N LYS A 710 -10.04 4.20 -9.84
CA LYS A 710 -10.50 4.56 -11.19
C LYS A 710 -10.40 6.06 -11.50
N LEU A 711 -10.16 6.89 -10.50
CA LEU A 711 -10.01 8.34 -10.65
C LEU A 711 -8.58 8.72 -11.01
N TYR A 712 -8.42 9.67 -11.93
CA TYR A 712 -7.15 10.32 -12.28
C TYR A 712 -6.60 11.16 -11.12
N LEU A 713 -7.45 12.01 -10.54
CA LEU A 713 -7.10 13.00 -9.53
C LEU A 713 -8.18 13.04 -8.45
N ILE A 714 -7.76 13.14 -7.19
CA ILE A 714 -8.64 13.41 -6.06
C ILE A 714 -8.21 14.72 -5.44
N ILE A 715 -9.13 15.69 -5.30
CA ILE A 715 -8.88 16.97 -4.66
C ILE A 715 -9.61 16.99 -3.33
N ALA A 716 -8.90 17.21 -2.23
CA ALA A 716 -9.47 17.10 -0.89
C ALA A 716 -8.85 18.09 0.10
N SER A 717 -9.52 18.30 1.23
CA SER A 717 -8.92 19.02 2.34
C SER A 717 -7.85 18.19 3.04
N SER A 718 -7.01 18.83 3.86
CA SER A 718 -5.99 18.14 4.65
C SER A 718 -6.54 17.08 5.62
N ASP A 719 -7.84 17.11 5.94
CA ASP A 719 -8.48 16.14 6.83
C ASP A 719 -8.77 14.79 6.17
N TYR A 720 -8.65 14.71 4.84
CA TYR A 720 -8.81 13.47 4.08
C TYR A 720 -7.94 12.31 4.60
N ILE A 721 -6.80 12.65 5.20
CA ILE A 721 -5.83 11.70 5.74
C ILE A 721 -6.35 10.88 6.93
N TYR A 722 -7.39 11.37 7.61
CA TYR A 722 -7.91 10.85 8.87
C TYR A 722 -9.03 9.82 8.74
N GLY A 723 -9.51 9.57 7.53
CA GLY A 723 -10.71 8.77 7.33
C GLY A 723 -10.69 7.87 6.11
N THR A 724 -9.52 7.69 5.48
CA THR A 724 -9.42 6.89 4.26
C THR A 724 -8.07 6.17 4.15
N ASN A 725 -8.05 4.95 3.59
CA ASN A 725 -6.83 4.17 3.38
C ASN A 725 -6.43 4.06 1.90
N TYR A 726 -6.91 4.99 1.06
CA TYR A 726 -6.55 5.04 -0.35
C TYR A 726 -5.05 5.18 -0.57
N GLN A 727 -4.57 4.53 -1.63
CA GLN A 727 -3.18 4.52 -2.01
C GLN A 727 -3.00 5.39 -3.25
N PHE A 728 -2.04 6.30 -3.20
CA PHE A 728 -1.75 7.22 -4.29
C PHE A 728 -0.36 7.00 -4.86
N CYS A 729 -0.19 7.25 -6.16
CA CYS A 729 1.13 7.28 -6.79
C CYS A 729 1.81 8.63 -6.60
N HIS A 730 1.02 9.71 -6.66
CA HIS A 730 1.52 11.07 -6.51
C HIS A 730 0.70 11.86 -5.49
N GLY A 731 1.35 12.83 -4.85
CA GLY A 731 0.69 13.73 -3.92
C GLY A 731 1.08 15.19 -4.15
N TYR A 732 0.12 16.09 -4.02
CA TYR A 732 0.32 17.53 -4.04
C TYR A 732 -0.07 18.17 -2.72
N LEU A 733 0.75 19.12 -2.26
CA LEU A 733 0.38 20.07 -1.21
C LEU A 733 0.29 21.47 -1.81
N SER A 734 -0.91 22.06 -1.74
CA SER A 734 -1.17 23.42 -2.16
C SER A 734 -0.47 24.45 -1.26
N LYS A 735 -0.34 25.68 -1.79
CA LYS A 735 0.28 26.82 -1.09
C LYS A 735 -0.58 27.36 0.05
N ASP A 736 -1.87 27.07 0.05
CA ASP A 736 -2.79 27.51 1.12
C ASP A 736 -2.67 26.65 2.40
N LEU A 737 -1.84 25.59 2.38
CA LEU A 737 -1.63 24.69 3.53
C LEU A 737 -0.47 25.09 4.45
N ILE A 738 0.02 26.33 4.44
CA ILE A 738 1.18 26.80 5.25
C ILE A 738 1.03 26.46 6.75
N ASN A 739 -0.20 26.47 7.27
CA ASN A 739 -0.51 26.18 8.67
C ASN A 739 -0.62 24.67 9.00
N MET A 740 -0.45 23.78 8.02
CA MET A 740 -0.43 22.32 8.24
C MET A 740 0.76 21.94 9.13
N THR A 741 0.51 21.11 10.15
CA THR A 741 1.56 20.63 11.08
C THR A 741 2.51 19.66 10.38
N GLN A 742 3.75 19.55 10.85
CA GLN A 742 4.72 18.59 10.31
C GLN A 742 4.21 17.14 10.40
N GLU A 743 3.53 16.78 11.48
CA GLU A 743 2.92 15.47 11.67
C GLU A 743 1.82 15.21 10.63
N LYS A 744 0.92 16.16 10.42
CA LYS A 744 -0.14 16.05 9.39
C LYS A 744 0.46 15.88 8.00
N MET A 745 1.54 16.59 7.68
CA MET A 745 2.28 16.43 6.41
C MET A 745 2.86 15.02 6.27
N ILE A 746 3.52 14.49 7.31
CA ILE A 746 4.10 13.14 7.29
C ILE A 746 3.02 12.06 7.12
N GLN A 747 1.85 12.22 7.76
CA GLN A 747 0.71 11.32 7.58
C GLN A 747 0.18 11.37 6.13
N ALA A 748 0.04 12.56 5.54
CA ALA A 748 -0.36 12.73 4.15
C ALA A 748 0.61 12.03 3.20
N PHE A 749 1.93 12.21 3.41
CA PHE A 749 2.97 11.57 2.60
C PHE A 749 2.98 10.06 2.75
N GLY A 750 2.61 9.55 3.93
CA GLY A 750 2.41 8.13 4.17
C GLY A 750 1.42 7.45 3.22
N ARG A 751 0.45 8.20 2.68
CA ARG A 751 -0.56 7.71 1.72
C ARG A 751 -0.04 7.54 0.29
N VAL A 752 1.14 8.11 -0.01
CA VAL A 752 1.77 8.08 -1.34
C VAL A 752 2.81 6.95 -1.44
N GLY A 753 2.91 6.34 -2.61
CA GLY A 753 3.93 5.37 -2.97
C GLY A 753 3.78 3.99 -2.33
N ARG A 754 2.56 3.46 -2.30
CA ARG A 754 2.23 2.13 -1.77
C ARG A 754 1.92 1.07 -2.85
N LYS A 755 1.76 1.48 -4.11
CA LYS A 755 1.53 0.57 -5.26
C LYS A 755 2.84 -0.11 -5.70
N GLY A 756 2.83 -0.81 -6.84
CA GLY A 756 3.92 -1.62 -7.39
C GLY A 756 5.37 -1.23 -7.08
N ALA A 757 6.19 -2.24 -6.82
CA ALA A 757 7.62 -2.10 -6.53
C ALA A 757 8.47 -1.55 -7.69
N GLN A 758 7.90 -1.26 -8.87
CA GLN A 758 8.61 -0.66 -10.01
C GLN A 758 8.09 0.73 -10.41
N SER A 759 7.10 1.24 -9.68
CA SER A 759 6.46 2.50 -9.96
C SER A 759 7.26 3.74 -9.55
N ASP A 760 7.03 4.83 -10.27
CA ASP A 760 7.68 6.13 -10.07
C ASP A 760 6.73 7.04 -9.28
N TYR A 761 7.17 7.49 -8.10
CA TYR A 761 6.35 8.26 -7.16
C TYR A 761 6.91 9.65 -6.94
N THR A 762 6.04 10.64 -6.71
CA THR A 762 6.48 12.00 -6.39
C THR A 762 5.55 12.67 -5.38
N LEU A 763 6.14 13.50 -4.53
CA LEU A 763 5.42 14.50 -3.74
C LEU A 763 5.75 15.88 -4.29
N ARG A 764 4.75 16.71 -4.53
CA ARG A 764 4.90 18.01 -5.18
C ARG A 764 4.37 19.09 -4.26
N ILE A 765 5.26 19.91 -3.74
CA ILE A 765 4.91 20.92 -2.74
C ILE A 765 4.96 22.28 -3.42
N ARG A 766 3.83 23.00 -3.37
CA ARG A 766 3.65 24.27 -4.08
C ARG A 766 4.27 25.48 -3.36
N ASP A 767 4.76 25.30 -2.14
CA ASP A 767 5.33 26.36 -1.30
C ASP A 767 6.61 25.88 -0.58
N ASP A 768 7.69 26.64 -0.72
CA ASP A 768 9.00 26.31 -0.16
C ASP A 768 9.03 26.39 1.38
N ALA A 769 8.12 27.14 2.01
CA ALA A 769 8.02 27.19 3.47
C ALA A 769 7.58 25.84 4.06
N LEU A 770 6.71 25.11 3.37
CA LEU A 770 6.32 23.75 3.76
C LEU A 770 7.51 22.78 3.63
N ILE A 771 8.32 22.95 2.58
CA ILE A 771 9.55 22.18 2.39
C ILE A 771 10.55 22.44 3.52
N GLU A 772 10.80 23.72 3.87
CA GLU A 772 11.71 24.05 4.98
C GLU A 772 11.15 23.53 6.32
N LYS A 773 9.83 23.60 6.54
CA LYS A 773 9.18 23.01 7.73
C LYS A 773 9.45 21.51 7.86
N LEU A 774 9.36 20.74 6.76
CA LEU A 774 9.64 19.30 6.79
C LEU A 774 11.09 19.00 7.25
N TYR A 775 12.05 19.78 6.77
CA TYR A 775 13.48 19.58 7.04
C TYR A 775 14.01 20.27 8.31
N THR A 776 13.13 20.94 9.06
CA THR A 776 13.50 21.64 10.29
C THR A 776 12.64 21.18 11.47
N LYS A 777 13.17 21.40 12.68
CA LYS A 777 12.46 21.06 13.91
C LYS A 777 11.34 22.07 14.13
N GLU A 778 10.10 21.59 14.23
CA GLU A 778 8.96 22.37 14.69
C GLU A 778 8.94 22.41 16.23
N GLU A 779 8.93 23.60 16.81
CA GLU A 779 8.94 23.79 18.27
C GLU A 779 7.54 23.74 18.87
N ASN A 780 6.54 24.27 18.16
CA ASN A 780 5.15 24.25 18.61
C ASN A 780 4.40 23.06 18.02
N LYS A 781 4.20 22.01 18.83
CA LYS A 781 3.52 20.78 18.43
C LYS A 781 2.17 20.64 19.15
N PRO A 782 1.04 21.01 18.51
CA PRO A 782 -0.27 20.95 19.15
C PRO A 782 -0.62 19.51 19.57
N GLU A 783 -0.24 18.51 18.78
CA GLU A 783 -0.48 17.09 19.06
C GLU A 783 0.18 16.67 20.38
N VAL A 784 1.45 17.05 20.60
CA VAL A 784 2.20 16.77 21.83
C VAL A 784 1.54 17.46 23.02
N ARG A 785 1.22 18.75 22.88
CA ARG A 785 0.60 19.56 23.93
C ARG A 785 -0.76 18.98 24.33
N ASN A 786 -1.60 18.65 23.36
CA ASN A 786 -2.93 18.13 23.59
C ASN A 786 -2.89 16.70 24.14
N MET A 787 -1.98 15.85 23.66
CA MET A 787 -1.77 14.52 24.22
C MET A 787 -1.42 14.58 25.71
N ASN A 788 -0.52 15.48 26.12
CA ASN A 788 -0.19 15.68 27.53
C ASN A 788 -1.36 16.27 28.34
N ARG A 789 -2.17 17.16 27.75
CA ARG A 789 -3.37 17.74 28.39
C ARG A 789 -4.47 16.71 28.70
N LEU A 790 -4.50 15.56 28.01
CA LEU A 790 -5.46 14.50 28.32
C LEU A 790 -5.29 13.96 29.75
N PHE A 791 -4.12 14.18 30.38
CA PHE A 791 -3.73 13.59 31.67
C PHE A 791 -3.54 14.60 32.80
N THR A 792 -3.70 15.88 32.50
CA THR A 792 -3.87 16.97 33.48
C THR A 792 -5.36 17.20 33.69
#